data_AF-A0A4J2CCV1-F1
#
_entry.id   AF-A0A4J2CCV1-F1
#
_cell.length_a   1.000
_cell.length_b   1.000
_cell.length_c   1.000
_cell.angle_alpha   90.00
_cell.angle_beta   90.00
_cell.angle_gamma   90.00
#
_symmetry.space_group_name_H-M   'P 1'
#
loop_
_entity.id
_entity.type
_entity.pdbx_description
1 polymer ?
#
loop_
_entity_poly.entity_id
_entity_poly.type
_entity_poly.pdbx_seq_one_letter_code
_entity_poly.pdbx_strand_id
1 'polypeptide(L)'
;MKYFVPNEVFSIRKLKVGTCSVLLAISILGSQGILSDEAVTSSSPMATKESSNAITNDLDNSPTVNQNRSAEMIASNSTTNGLDNSLSVKDYGAVGDGIHDDRQAIQDAIDAAAQGLGGGNVYFPEGTYLVKEIVFLKSHTHLELNEKATILNGINIKNHPSIVFMTGLFTDDGAQVEWGPTEDISYSGGTIDMNGALNEEGTKAKNLPLINSSGAFAIGNSNNVTIKNVTFKDSYQGHAIQIAGSKNVLVDNSRFLGQALPKTMKDGQIISKESIQIEPLTRKGFPYALNDDGKKSENVTIQNSYFGKSDKSGELVTAIGTHYQTLSTQNPSNIKILNNHFDNMMYSGVRFTGFTDVLIKGNRFDKKVKGESVHYRESGAALVNAYSYKNTKDLLDLNKQVVIAENIFNIADPKTKAIRVAKDSAEYLGKVSDITVTKNVVNNNSKETEQPNIELLRVSDNLVVSENSIFGGKEGIVIEDSKGKITVLNNQFYNLSGKYISFIKSNANGKEPVIRDSDGNFNIVTENGLYKIVTNNLSDKNEKEKNKEEKQSNSNNVIDSNQKNGEFNSSKDNRQMNDKIDNKQDNKTEEVNYKIVGDGRETENHINKSKEIVDVKQKLPKTGSNKIMELFLTVTGIGLLLTLKGLKYYGKDK
;
A
#
# COMPACT_ATOMS: atom_id res chain seq x y z
N MET A 1 -61.89 41.62 8.89
CA MET A 1 -62.60 40.33 9.04
C MET A 1 -61.67 39.37 9.77
N LYS A 2 -62.22 38.67 10.78
CA LYS A 2 -61.57 37.68 11.66
C LYS A 2 -61.03 36.49 10.86
N TYR A 3 -59.99 35.81 11.33
CA TYR A 3 -60.09 34.43 11.86
C TYR A 3 -58.81 34.01 12.60
N PHE A 4 -59.00 33.03 13.49
CA PHE A 4 -58.25 32.70 14.71
C PHE A 4 -58.00 31.17 14.67
N VAL A 5 -56.76 30.70 14.97
CA VAL A 5 -56.39 29.51 15.83
C VAL A 5 -56.67 28.08 15.24
N PRO A 6 -56.08 26.96 15.71
CA PRO A 6 -54.65 26.52 15.83
C PRO A 6 -54.41 24.99 15.53
N ASN A 7 -53.20 24.50 15.88
CA ASN A 7 -52.69 23.13 16.12
C ASN A 7 -53.64 21.92 16.32
N GLU A 8 -53.21 20.74 15.85
CA GLU A 8 -53.32 19.47 16.58
C GLU A 8 -52.13 18.51 16.34
N VAL A 9 -51.79 17.80 17.42
CA VAL A 9 -50.78 16.75 17.59
C VAL A 9 -51.52 15.42 17.79
N PHE A 10 -51.12 14.31 17.16
CA PHE A 10 -51.52 12.97 17.61
C PHE A 10 -50.44 11.88 17.40
N SER A 11 -49.82 11.52 18.53
CA SER A 11 -49.73 10.19 19.17
C SER A 11 -49.29 8.93 18.40
N ILE A 12 -48.15 8.37 18.86
CA ILE A 12 -47.63 7.02 18.58
C ILE A 12 -48.36 6.00 19.46
N ARG A 13 -49.04 5.02 18.85
CA ARG A 13 -49.54 3.82 19.56
C ARG A 13 -48.51 2.71 19.54
N LYS A 14 -48.11 2.26 20.74
CA LYS A 14 -47.43 0.99 21.00
C LYS A 14 -48.34 -0.17 20.59
N LEU A 15 -47.83 -1.10 19.78
CA LEU A 15 -48.45 -2.41 19.58
C LEU A 15 -47.55 -3.49 20.20
N LYS A 16 -48.08 -4.17 21.22
CA LYS A 16 -47.55 -5.43 21.75
C LYS A 16 -47.78 -6.52 20.70
N VAL A 17 -46.76 -7.30 20.37
CA VAL A 17 -46.92 -8.59 19.70
C VAL A 17 -46.33 -9.65 20.60
N GLY A 18 -47.19 -10.60 20.97
CA GLY A 18 -46.93 -11.68 21.89
C GLY A 18 -46.07 -12.78 21.29
N THR A 19 -45.36 -13.44 22.19
CA THR A 19 -44.66 -14.71 22.03
C THR A 19 -45.63 -15.80 21.53
N CYS A 20 -45.25 -16.48 20.45
CA CYS A 20 -45.80 -17.79 20.12
C CYS A 20 -44.65 -18.73 19.77
N SER A 21 -44.47 -19.70 20.65
CA SER A 21 -43.49 -20.78 20.62
C SER A 21 -43.79 -21.73 19.46
N VAL A 22 -42.80 -21.98 18.60
CA VAL A 22 -42.80 -23.17 17.74
C VAL A 22 -41.70 -24.07 18.27
N LEU A 23 -42.13 -25.15 18.94
CA LEU A 23 -41.28 -26.28 19.30
C LEU A 23 -40.74 -26.92 18.03
N LEU A 24 -39.41 -26.96 17.91
CA LEU A 24 -38.72 -27.89 17.02
C LEU A 24 -38.37 -29.13 17.84
N ALA A 25 -39.02 -30.26 17.54
CA ALA A 25 -38.67 -31.55 18.10
C ALA A 25 -37.40 -32.07 17.42
N ILE A 26 -36.29 -32.12 18.15
CA ILE A 26 -35.11 -32.89 17.78
C ILE A 26 -35.04 -34.08 18.74
N SER A 27 -35.20 -35.27 18.18
CA SER A 27 -35.04 -36.55 18.86
C SER A 27 -33.56 -36.77 19.19
N ILE A 28 -33.23 -36.66 20.47
CA ILE A 28 -31.98 -37.14 21.07
C ILE A 28 -32.23 -38.55 21.59
N LEU A 29 -31.58 -39.54 20.99
CA LEU A 29 -31.34 -40.84 21.63
C LEU A 29 -30.14 -40.66 22.55
N GLY A 30 -30.38 -40.66 23.86
CA GLY A 30 -29.35 -40.91 24.85
C GLY A 30 -29.43 -42.36 25.32
N SER A 31 -28.29 -42.92 25.71
CA SER A 31 -28.25 -43.81 26.87
C SER A 31 -26.83 -43.98 27.44
N GLN A 32 -26.70 -43.52 28.68
CA GLN A 32 -26.08 -44.19 29.84
C GLN A 32 -24.72 -43.71 30.35
N GLY A 33 -24.79 -43.02 31.51
CA GLY A 33 -24.08 -43.36 32.76
C GLY A 33 -22.61 -42.92 32.83
N ILE A 34 -22.09 -42.34 33.92
CA ILE A 34 -22.39 -42.52 35.33
C ILE A 34 -22.02 -41.22 36.07
N LEU A 35 -22.85 -40.89 37.07
CA LEU A 35 -22.62 -39.88 38.10
C LEU A 35 -21.62 -40.37 39.15
N SER A 36 -20.77 -39.48 39.65
CA SER A 36 -20.58 -39.34 41.10
C SER A 36 -20.04 -37.95 41.44
N ASP A 37 -20.80 -37.29 42.30
CA ASP A 37 -20.48 -36.25 43.32
C ASP A 37 -18.97 -36.09 43.65
N GLU A 38 -18.47 -34.94 44.09
CA GLU A 38 -18.99 -34.15 45.21
C GLU A 38 -18.39 -32.73 45.21
N ALA A 39 -18.95 -31.89 46.08
CA ALA A 39 -18.95 -30.45 45.99
C ALA A 39 -17.93 -29.74 46.92
N VAL A 40 -17.94 -28.40 46.82
CA VAL A 40 -17.72 -27.41 47.91
C VAL A 40 -16.33 -26.73 48.04
N THR A 41 -16.32 -25.50 47.48
CA THR A 41 -15.90 -24.19 48.03
C THR A 41 -14.48 -23.87 48.52
N SER A 42 -14.00 -22.76 47.93
CA SER A 42 -13.50 -21.51 48.57
C SER A 42 -12.00 -21.26 48.79
N SER A 43 -11.65 -20.03 48.39
CA SER A 43 -10.64 -19.10 48.95
C SER A 43 -9.17 -19.19 48.50
N SER A 44 -8.75 -18.12 47.81
CA SER A 44 -7.40 -17.57 47.56
C SER A 44 -6.57 -17.38 48.87
N PRO A 45 -5.24 -17.08 48.89
CA PRO A 45 -4.46 -16.28 47.91
C PRO A 45 -2.95 -16.60 47.66
N MET A 46 -2.44 -16.02 46.58
CA MET A 46 -1.15 -15.32 46.39
C MET A 46 0.09 -15.68 47.26
N ALA A 47 1.18 -16.13 46.63
CA ALA A 47 2.55 -15.64 46.91
C ALA A 47 3.57 -16.09 45.84
N THR A 48 4.40 -15.14 45.47
CA THR A 48 5.58 -15.13 44.60
C THR A 48 6.73 -16.05 45.03
N LYS A 49 7.53 -16.56 44.07
CA LYS A 49 8.99 -16.64 44.20
C LYS A 49 9.69 -16.80 42.85
N GLU A 50 10.52 -15.82 42.53
CA GLU A 50 11.62 -15.90 41.56
C GLU A 50 12.71 -16.88 42.06
N SER A 51 13.44 -17.48 41.12
CA SER A 51 14.90 -17.60 41.26
C SER A 51 15.57 -17.90 39.91
N SER A 52 16.36 -16.92 39.48
CA SER A 52 17.50 -16.93 38.57
C SER A 52 18.43 -18.14 38.69
N ASN A 53 19.13 -18.48 37.59
CA ASN A 53 20.50 -19.00 37.69
C ASN A 53 21.41 -18.49 36.55
N ALA A 54 22.61 -18.14 36.98
CA ALA A 54 23.59 -17.31 36.30
C ALA A 54 24.68 -18.12 35.59
N ILE A 55 25.38 -17.38 34.73
CA ILE A 55 26.57 -17.70 33.94
C ILE A 55 27.77 -17.96 34.86
N THR A 56 28.63 -18.91 34.48
CA THR A 56 30.05 -18.92 34.89
C THR A 56 30.94 -19.09 33.66
N ASN A 57 31.98 -18.26 33.58
CA ASN A 57 33.10 -18.34 32.65
C ASN A 57 34.21 -19.13 33.33
N ASP A 58 34.98 -19.90 32.55
CA ASP A 58 36.41 -20.11 32.81
C ASP A 58 37.17 -20.30 31.48
N LEU A 59 38.34 -19.67 31.43
CA LEU A 59 39.33 -19.66 30.34
C LEU A 59 40.46 -20.60 30.70
N ASP A 60 40.94 -21.45 29.77
CA ASP A 60 42.36 -21.81 29.69
C ASP A 60 42.81 -22.31 28.29
N ASN A 61 44.12 -22.32 28.12
CA ASN A 61 45.00 -22.13 26.96
C ASN A 61 45.06 -23.19 25.81
N SER A 62 45.60 -22.71 24.68
CA SER A 62 45.89 -23.26 23.33
C SER A 62 47.04 -24.31 23.25
N PRO A 63 47.55 -24.78 22.07
CA PRO A 63 46.95 -25.38 20.84
C PRO A 63 47.51 -26.80 20.52
N THR A 64 46.84 -27.60 19.67
CA THR A 64 47.54 -28.63 18.88
C THR A 64 46.99 -28.77 17.46
N VAL A 65 47.91 -28.74 16.51
CA VAL A 65 47.74 -29.04 15.08
C VAL A 65 47.80 -30.57 14.92
N ASN A 66 46.82 -31.18 14.25
CA ASN A 66 47.15 -32.24 13.29
C ASN A 66 46.06 -32.47 12.25
N GLN A 67 46.50 -32.55 11.00
CA GLN A 67 45.70 -32.90 9.83
C GLN A 67 45.46 -34.42 9.82
N ASN A 68 44.27 -34.87 9.39
CA ASN A 68 44.13 -35.72 8.20
C ASN A 68 42.68 -36.15 7.92
N ARG A 69 42.27 -35.82 6.69
CA ARG A 69 41.37 -36.51 5.76
C ARG A 69 40.62 -37.75 6.26
N SER A 70 39.29 -37.68 6.20
CA SER A 70 38.41 -38.76 5.74
C SER A 70 37.15 -38.09 5.15
N ALA A 71 37.05 -38.11 3.83
CA ALA A 71 35.86 -37.71 3.11
C ALA A 71 34.92 -38.93 2.98
N GLU A 72 33.64 -38.61 2.89
CA GLU A 72 32.50 -39.44 2.47
C GLU A 72 31.75 -40.27 3.53
N MET A 73 30.42 -40.16 3.42
CA MET A 73 29.33 -40.69 4.23
C MET A 73 29.11 -40.04 5.61
N ILE A 74 28.24 -39.03 5.65
CA ILE A 74 26.92 -39.12 6.30
C ILE A 74 26.01 -38.11 5.59
N ALA A 75 24.99 -38.66 4.93
CA ALA A 75 23.90 -37.93 4.34
C ALA A 75 23.00 -37.33 5.44
N SER A 76 22.50 -36.12 5.16
CA SER A 76 21.20 -35.59 5.55
C SER A 76 20.60 -36.07 6.88
N ASN A 77 20.78 -35.26 7.92
CA ASN A 77 19.72 -35.06 8.92
C ASN A 77 19.63 -33.56 9.20
N SER A 78 19.20 -32.81 8.18
CA SER A 78 18.64 -31.48 8.38
C SER A 78 17.19 -31.65 8.82
N THR A 79 16.92 -31.21 10.04
CA THR A 79 15.60 -30.97 10.63
C THR A 79 14.48 -30.64 9.63
N THR A 80 13.63 -31.62 9.31
CA THR A 80 12.39 -31.49 8.50
C THR A 80 11.12 -31.75 9.32
N ASN A 81 11.13 -31.56 10.65
CA ASN A 81 9.99 -31.91 11.50
C ASN A 81 8.82 -30.89 11.48
N GLY A 82 8.59 -30.20 10.36
CA GLY A 82 7.47 -29.26 10.19
C GLY A 82 6.69 -29.39 8.87
N LEU A 83 7.32 -29.94 7.81
CA LEU A 83 6.67 -30.16 6.51
C LEU A 83 6.03 -31.55 6.38
N ASP A 84 6.33 -32.47 7.30
CA ASP A 84 5.95 -33.89 7.19
C ASP A 84 4.45 -34.15 7.43
N ASN A 85 3.68 -33.13 7.83
CA ASN A 85 2.24 -33.24 8.10
C ASN A 85 1.37 -32.26 7.29
N SER A 86 1.91 -31.44 6.38
CA SER A 86 1.08 -30.49 5.62
C SER A 86 0.22 -31.18 4.57
N LEU A 87 -1.01 -30.69 4.36
CA LEU A 87 -1.90 -31.17 3.29
C LEU A 87 -1.45 -30.58 1.94
N SER A 88 -0.94 -31.41 1.04
CA SER A 88 -0.60 -30.96 -0.31
C SER A 88 -1.88 -30.74 -1.12
N VAL A 89 -2.01 -29.60 -1.79
CA VAL A 89 -3.15 -29.36 -2.70
C VAL A 89 -3.23 -30.38 -3.85
N LYS A 90 -2.12 -31.05 -4.18
CA LYS A 90 -2.07 -32.12 -5.19
C LYS A 90 -2.85 -33.37 -4.73
N ASP A 91 -2.90 -33.63 -3.43
CA ASP A 91 -3.61 -34.79 -2.87
C ASP A 91 -5.13 -34.64 -3.03
N TYR A 92 -5.59 -33.41 -3.21
CA TYR A 92 -6.98 -33.04 -3.47
C TYR A 92 -7.27 -32.85 -4.97
N GLY A 93 -6.32 -33.18 -5.85
CA GLY A 93 -6.49 -33.18 -7.30
C GLY A 93 -6.04 -31.92 -8.03
N ALA A 94 -5.38 -30.97 -7.37
CA ALA A 94 -4.81 -29.81 -8.06
C ALA A 94 -3.72 -30.27 -9.04
N VAL A 95 -3.76 -29.81 -10.28
CA VAL A 95 -2.82 -30.21 -11.34
C VAL A 95 -1.63 -29.26 -11.40
N GLY A 96 -1.83 -27.96 -11.18
CA GLY A 96 -0.78 -26.94 -11.19
C GLY A 96 -0.11 -26.74 -12.56
N ASP A 97 -0.86 -26.88 -13.65
CA ASP A 97 -0.39 -26.73 -15.04
C ASP A 97 -0.73 -25.36 -15.67
N GLY A 98 -1.47 -24.50 -14.97
CA GLY A 98 -1.94 -23.19 -15.42
C GLY A 98 -3.15 -23.25 -16.35
N ILE A 99 -3.75 -24.43 -16.56
CA ILE A 99 -4.84 -24.67 -17.50
C ILE A 99 -6.05 -25.31 -16.78
N HIS A 100 -5.80 -26.33 -15.96
CA HIS A 100 -6.81 -26.96 -15.12
C HIS A 100 -7.30 -25.96 -14.06
N ASP A 101 -8.61 -25.95 -13.80
CA ASP A 101 -9.16 -25.11 -12.74
C ASP A 101 -8.98 -25.79 -11.37
N ASP A 102 -7.93 -25.40 -10.67
CA ASP A 102 -7.50 -26.00 -9.41
C ASP A 102 -8.31 -25.47 -8.20
N ARG A 103 -9.25 -24.55 -8.42
CA ARG A 103 -9.97 -23.88 -7.32
C ARG A 103 -10.64 -24.85 -6.36
N GLN A 104 -11.33 -25.88 -6.86
CA GLN A 104 -12.04 -26.83 -5.99
C GLN A 104 -11.04 -27.65 -5.15
N ALA A 105 -9.99 -28.20 -5.78
CA ALA A 105 -8.97 -28.95 -5.07
C ALA A 105 -8.26 -28.12 -3.99
N ILE A 106 -7.98 -26.86 -4.29
CA ILE A 106 -7.41 -25.91 -3.32
C ILE A 106 -8.40 -25.66 -2.16
N GLN A 107 -9.68 -25.43 -2.46
CA GLN A 107 -10.69 -25.22 -1.43
C GLN A 107 -10.86 -26.46 -0.54
N ASP A 108 -10.87 -27.66 -1.12
CA ASP A 108 -11.00 -28.91 -0.37
C ASP A 108 -9.82 -29.13 0.58
N ALA A 109 -8.60 -28.78 0.16
CA ALA A 109 -7.43 -28.82 1.02
C ALA A 109 -7.52 -27.82 2.18
N ILE A 110 -7.99 -26.59 1.93
CA ILE A 110 -8.21 -25.56 2.96
C ILE A 110 -9.31 -25.98 3.92
N ASP A 111 -10.41 -26.52 3.41
CA ASP A 111 -11.55 -26.97 4.23
C ASP A 111 -11.15 -28.16 5.10
N ALA A 112 -10.31 -29.07 4.61
CA ALA A 112 -9.72 -30.15 5.39
C ALA A 112 -8.77 -29.62 6.48
N ALA A 113 -7.90 -28.67 6.15
CA ALA A 113 -7.01 -28.01 7.11
C ALA A 113 -7.79 -27.31 8.23
N ALA A 114 -8.88 -26.63 7.88
CA ALA A 114 -9.77 -25.96 8.84
C ALA A 114 -10.48 -26.94 9.81
N GLN A 115 -10.57 -28.23 9.46
CA GLN A 115 -11.03 -29.29 10.36
C GLN A 115 -9.91 -29.86 11.25
N GLY A 116 -8.70 -29.31 11.18
CA GLY A 116 -7.53 -29.73 11.94
C GLY A 116 -6.65 -30.76 11.26
N LEU A 117 -6.99 -31.21 10.04
CA LEU A 117 -6.13 -32.11 9.28
C LEU A 117 -4.81 -31.41 8.91
N GLY A 118 -3.72 -32.16 8.94
CA GLY A 118 -2.37 -31.64 8.73
C GLY A 118 -1.97 -30.51 9.70
N GLY A 119 -2.65 -30.40 10.85
CA GLY A 119 -2.43 -29.34 11.83
C GLY A 119 -2.80 -27.95 11.31
N GLY A 120 -3.73 -27.84 10.35
CA GLY A 120 -4.11 -26.58 9.72
C GLY A 120 -3.19 -26.14 8.58
N ASN A 121 -2.15 -26.93 8.24
CA ASN A 121 -1.15 -26.55 7.24
C ASN A 121 -1.53 -27.08 5.85
N VAL A 122 -1.50 -26.20 4.85
CA VAL A 122 -1.70 -26.52 3.43
C VAL A 122 -0.46 -26.15 2.65
N TYR A 123 0.06 -27.08 1.85
CA TYR A 123 1.25 -26.89 1.04
C TYR A 123 0.93 -26.84 -0.46
N PHE A 124 1.56 -25.90 -1.16
CA PHE A 124 1.52 -25.80 -2.62
C PHE A 124 2.91 -26.12 -3.19
N PRO A 125 3.08 -27.30 -3.81
CA PRO A 125 4.28 -27.62 -4.58
C PRO A 125 4.53 -26.65 -5.74
N GLU A 126 5.69 -26.77 -6.40
CA GLU A 126 5.97 -26.06 -7.66
C GLU A 126 4.85 -26.32 -8.69
N GLY A 127 4.40 -25.27 -9.37
CA GLY A 127 3.32 -25.33 -10.36
C GLY A 127 2.62 -23.99 -10.55
N THR A 128 1.78 -23.90 -11.58
CA THR A 128 0.87 -22.76 -11.80
C THR A 128 -0.56 -23.20 -11.57
N TYR A 129 -1.22 -22.66 -10.56
CA TYR A 129 -2.54 -23.07 -10.12
C TYR A 129 -3.57 -22.04 -10.57
N LEU A 130 -4.31 -22.35 -11.63
CA LEU A 130 -5.36 -21.48 -12.15
C LEU A 130 -6.62 -21.61 -11.28
N VAL A 131 -7.21 -20.48 -10.90
CA VAL A 131 -8.52 -20.45 -10.22
C VAL A 131 -9.51 -19.62 -11.01
N LYS A 132 -10.69 -20.17 -11.32
CA LYS A 132 -11.73 -19.45 -12.11
C LYS A 132 -12.84 -18.84 -11.27
N GLU A 133 -12.82 -19.07 -9.96
CA GLU A 133 -13.70 -18.46 -8.95
C GLU A 133 -12.86 -18.22 -7.66
N ILE A 134 -13.39 -17.46 -6.71
CA ILE A 134 -12.75 -17.09 -5.45
C ILE A 134 -12.41 -18.34 -4.61
N VAL A 135 -11.29 -18.27 -3.91
CA VAL A 135 -10.91 -19.23 -2.86
C VAL A 135 -11.14 -18.59 -1.49
N PHE A 136 -11.81 -19.31 -0.59
CA PHE A 136 -12.15 -18.82 0.75
C PHE A 136 -11.17 -19.36 1.79
N LEU A 137 -10.42 -18.44 2.41
CA LEU A 137 -9.59 -18.73 3.57
C LEU A 137 -10.47 -19.00 4.79
N LYS A 138 -9.97 -19.84 5.70
CA LYS A 138 -10.67 -20.24 6.93
C LYS A 138 -9.81 -19.95 8.15
N SER A 139 -10.43 -19.79 9.31
CA SER A 139 -9.67 -19.64 10.57
C SER A 139 -8.76 -20.84 10.81
N HIS A 140 -7.61 -20.60 11.46
CA HIS A 140 -6.62 -21.63 11.81
C HIS A 140 -6.08 -22.39 10.60
N THR A 141 -5.86 -21.68 9.48
CA THR A 141 -5.24 -22.26 8.29
C THR A 141 -3.96 -21.53 7.91
N HIS A 142 -2.95 -22.32 7.54
CA HIS A 142 -1.60 -21.87 7.28
C HIS A 142 -1.15 -22.39 5.91
N LEU A 143 -1.17 -21.51 4.92
CA LEU A 143 -0.82 -21.82 3.55
C LEU A 143 0.66 -21.52 3.31
N GLU A 144 1.43 -22.51 2.88
CA GLU A 144 2.82 -22.37 2.45
C GLU A 144 2.97 -22.77 0.99
N LEU A 145 3.58 -21.89 0.22
CA LEU A 145 3.78 -22.06 -1.21
C LEU A 145 5.27 -22.18 -1.49
N ASN A 146 5.62 -23.19 -2.30
CA ASN A 146 6.92 -23.26 -2.93
C ASN A 146 7.24 -21.93 -3.65
N GLU A 147 8.51 -21.51 -3.64
CA GLU A 147 8.94 -20.26 -4.28
C GLU A 147 8.57 -20.13 -5.77
N LYS A 148 8.44 -21.26 -6.47
CA LYS A 148 8.04 -21.34 -7.88
C LYS A 148 6.55 -21.66 -8.07
N ALA A 149 5.79 -21.83 -6.99
CA ALA A 149 4.34 -21.94 -7.08
C ALA A 149 3.75 -20.58 -7.46
N THR A 150 2.83 -20.58 -8.42
CA THR A 150 2.09 -19.39 -8.84
C THR A 150 0.60 -19.66 -8.75
N ILE A 151 -0.14 -18.86 -8.00
CA ILE A 151 -1.60 -18.79 -8.14
C ILE A 151 -1.91 -17.85 -9.30
N LEU A 152 -2.61 -18.35 -10.31
CA LEU A 152 -2.99 -17.59 -11.50
C LEU A 152 -4.47 -17.23 -11.42
N ASN A 153 -4.75 -15.92 -11.39
CA ASN A 153 -6.13 -15.44 -11.40
C ASN A 153 -6.78 -15.67 -12.77
N GLY A 154 -7.78 -16.55 -12.82
CA GLY A 154 -8.65 -16.84 -13.96
C GLY A 154 -10.08 -16.34 -13.80
N ILE A 155 -10.38 -15.57 -12.75
CA ILE A 155 -11.72 -15.11 -12.41
C ILE A 155 -12.14 -14.01 -13.40
N ASN A 156 -12.84 -14.40 -14.46
CA ASN A 156 -13.28 -13.53 -15.55
C ASN A 156 -14.81 -13.48 -15.64
N ILE A 157 -15.45 -13.02 -14.57
CA ILE A 157 -16.92 -12.99 -14.44
C ILE A 157 -17.38 -11.52 -14.47
N LYS A 158 -18.40 -11.23 -15.28
CA LYS A 158 -18.94 -9.87 -15.43
C LYS A 158 -19.72 -9.47 -14.17
N ASN A 159 -19.58 -8.21 -13.72
CA ASN A 159 -20.22 -7.67 -12.51
C ASN A 159 -19.88 -8.47 -11.23
N HIS A 160 -18.68 -9.05 -11.20
CA HIS A 160 -18.20 -9.91 -10.13
C HIS A 160 -16.77 -9.48 -9.76
N PRO A 161 -16.35 -9.57 -8.48
CA PRO A 161 -14.96 -9.33 -8.10
C PRO A 161 -14.01 -10.34 -8.77
N SER A 162 -12.83 -9.88 -9.15
CA SER A 162 -11.72 -10.75 -9.59
C SER A 162 -10.62 -10.71 -8.53
N ILE A 163 -10.94 -11.23 -7.34
CA ILE A 163 -10.04 -11.30 -6.19
C ILE A 163 -9.83 -12.77 -5.85
N VAL A 164 -8.58 -13.20 -5.76
CA VAL A 164 -8.23 -14.62 -5.62
C VAL A 164 -8.69 -15.19 -4.28
N PHE A 165 -8.39 -14.51 -3.17
CA PHE A 165 -8.62 -14.99 -1.82
C PHE A 165 -9.52 -14.04 -1.02
N MET A 166 -10.51 -14.60 -0.32
CA MET A 166 -11.40 -13.88 0.59
C MET A 166 -11.49 -14.59 1.95
N THR A 167 -11.65 -13.83 3.03
CA THR A 167 -11.84 -14.38 4.39
C THR A 167 -13.31 -14.66 4.74
N GLY A 168 -14.24 -14.40 3.83
CA GLY A 168 -15.64 -14.76 3.96
C GLY A 168 -16.28 -15.01 2.61
N LEU A 169 -17.51 -15.54 2.64
CA LEU A 169 -18.20 -16.03 1.45
C LEU A 169 -18.67 -14.89 0.55
N PHE A 170 -18.57 -15.13 -0.75
CA PHE A 170 -19.17 -14.31 -1.80
C PHE A 170 -19.74 -15.25 -2.87
N THR A 171 -20.85 -14.86 -3.50
CA THR A 171 -21.39 -15.58 -4.67
C THR A 171 -21.66 -14.62 -5.82
N ASP A 172 -22.57 -13.67 -5.62
CA ASP A 172 -22.97 -12.69 -6.63
C ASP A 172 -23.31 -11.36 -5.98
N ASP A 173 -23.22 -10.27 -6.75
CA ASP A 173 -23.71 -8.97 -6.32
C ASP A 173 -25.22 -9.01 -6.06
N GLY A 174 -25.65 -8.45 -4.93
CA GLY A 174 -27.03 -8.53 -4.43
C GLY A 174 -27.30 -9.76 -3.55
N ALA A 175 -26.38 -10.73 -3.49
CA ALA A 175 -26.46 -11.91 -2.64
C ALA A 175 -25.37 -11.91 -1.54
N GLN A 176 -24.79 -10.74 -1.22
CA GLN A 176 -23.81 -10.62 -0.15
C GLN A 176 -24.36 -11.14 1.18
N VAL A 177 -23.47 -11.70 2.00
CA VAL A 177 -23.76 -12.18 3.35
C VAL A 177 -22.95 -11.40 4.39
N GLU A 178 -23.39 -11.43 5.64
CA GLU A 178 -22.57 -10.94 6.75
C GLU A 178 -21.34 -11.84 6.90
N TRP A 179 -20.14 -11.26 6.96
CA TRP A 179 -18.94 -12.01 7.27
C TRP A 179 -18.77 -12.08 8.78
N GLY A 180 -18.88 -13.29 9.32
CA GLY A 180 -18.49 -13.59 10.71
C GLY A 180 -16.99 -13.37 10.93
N PRO A 181 -16.54 -13.30 12.20
CA PRO A 181 -15.13 -13.13 12.50
C PRO A 181 -14.33 -14.35 12.03
N THR A 182 -13.14 -14.09 11.49
CA THR A 182 -12.12 -15.11 11.24
C THR A 182 -10.85 -14.78 12.02
N GLU A 183 -10.00 -15.77 12.27
CA GLU A 183 -8.76 -15.55 13.01
C GLU A 183 -7.65 -16.53 12.62
N ASP A 184 -6.40 -16.14 12.89
CA ASP A 184 -5.24 -17.02 12.83
C ASP A 184 -5.04 -17.63 11.44
N ILE A 185 -4.73 -16.74 10.48
CA ILE A 185 -4.54 -17.11 9.07
C ILE A 185 -3.13 -16.70 8.67
N SER A 186 -2.37 -17.61 8.08
CA SER A 186 -1.08 -17.25 7.47
C SER A 186 -0.96 -17.71 6.03
N TYR A 187 -0.38 -16.87 5.18
CA TYR A 187 -0.06 -17.16 3.79
C TYR A 187 1.41 -16.81 3.52
N SER A 188 2.20 -17.78 3.10
CA SER A 188 3.65 -17.64 2.94
C SER A 188 4.15 -18.16 1.60
N GLY A 189 4.97 -17.36 0.90
CA GLY A 189 5.70 -17.82 -0.29
C GLY A 189 4.99 -17.65 -1.62
N GLY A 190 5.66 -18.06 -2.69
CA GLY A 190 5.14 -18.11 -4.05
C GLY A 190 4.84 -16.75 -4.72
N THR A 191 4.12 -16.85 -5.83
CA THR A 191 3.61 -15.72 -6.61
C THR A 191 2.09 -15.77 -6.71
N ILE A 192 1.43 -14.62 -6.62
CA ILE A 192 0.04 -14.45 -7.06
C ILE A 192 0.06 -13.55 -8.30
N ASP A 193 -0.19 -14.13 -9.47
CA ASP A 193 -0.38 -13.38 -10.72
C ASP A 193 -1.87 -12.96 -10.79
N MET A 194 -2.13 -11.68 -10.51
CA MET A 194 -3.48 -11.09 -10.57
C MET A 194 -3.96 -10.89 -12.01
N ASN A 195 -3.12 -11.22 -12.99
CA ASN A 195 -3.42 -11.43 -14.41
C ASN A 195 -4.09 -10.22 -15.10
N GLY A 196 -3.74 -9.02 -14.63
CA GLY A 196 -4.40 -7.76 -15.01
C GLY A 196 -3.73 -7.00 -16.16
N ALA A 197 -2.63 -7.50 -16.71
CA ALA A 197 -1.92 -6.85 -17.81
C ALA A 197 -2.85 -6.50 -18.98
N LEU A 198 -2.66 -5.32 -19.58
CA LEU A 198 -3.58 -4.80 -20.60
C LEU A 198 -3.47 -5.54 -21.94
N ASN A 199 -4.57 -5.52 -22.70
CA ASN A 199 -4.55 -5.81 -24.13
C ASN A 199 -3.77 -4.75 -24.92
N GLU A 200 -3.48 -5.02 -26.19
CA GLU A 200 -2.71 -4.11 -27.06
C GLU A 200 -3.36 -2.74 -27.20
N GLU A 201 -4.70 -2.67 -27.18
CA GLU A 201 -5.43 -1.41 -27.23
C GLU A 201 -5.25 -0.56 -25.96
N GLY A 202 -4.90 -1.19 -24.83
CA GLY A 202 -4.76 -0.54 -23.52
C GLY A 202 -6.09 -0.17 -22.87
N THR A 203 -7.14 -0.96 -23.11
CA THR A 203 -8.52 -0.67 -22.68
C THR A 203 -9.09 -1.68 -21.68
N LYS A 204 -8.58 -2.91 -21.67
CA LYS A 204 -9.03 -4.02 -20.82
C LYS A 204 -7.86 -4.91 -20.42
N ALA A 205 -8.04 -5.71 -19.37
CA ALA A 205 -7.10 -6.80 -19.06
C ALA A 205 -7.14 -7.85 -20.20
N LYS A 206 -5.98 -8.22 -20.72
CA LYS A 206 -5.83 -9.11 -21.89
C LYS A 206 -6.49 -10.48 -21.66
N ASN A 207 -6.23 -11.08 -20.51
CA ASN A 207 -6.67 -12.44 -20.18
C ASN A 207 -8.00 -12.47 -19.41
N LEU A 208 -8.42 -11.32 -18.86
CA LEU A 208 -9.62 -11.18 -18.04
C LEU A 208 -10.53 -10.04 -18.58
N PRO A 209 -11.05 -10.13 -19.82
CA PRO A 209 -11.70 -8.99 -20.49
C PRO A 209 -13.02 -8.51 -19.85
N LEU A 210 -13.65 -9.30 -18.96
CA LEU A 210 -14.96 -9.01 -18.37
C LEU A 210 -14.88 -8.30 -17.01
N ILE A 211 -13.70 -8.22 -16.40
CA ILE A 211 -13.53 -7.68 -15.05
C ILE A 211 -13.50 -6.15 -15.04
N ASN A 212 -13.77 -5.58 -13.87
CA ASN A 212 -13.60 -4.15 -13.61
C ASN A 212 -12.31 -3.83 -12.83
N SER A 213 -11.83 -4.77 -12.02
CA SER A 213 -10.55 -4.69 -11.30
C SER A 213 -10.09 -6.11 -10.94
N SER A 214 -8.80 -6.30 -10.67
CA SER A 214 -8.28 -7.54 -10.06
C SER A 214 -7.44 -7.29 -8.81
N GLY A 215 -7.44 -8.28 -7.92
CA GLY A 215 -6.70 -8.27 -6.66
C GLY A 215 -6.33 -9.68 -6.18
N ALA A 216 -5.59 -9.75 -5.08
CA ALA A 216 -5.20 -11.02 -4.46
C ALA A 216 -6.01 -11.32 -3.21
N PHE A 217 -6.10 -10.38 -2.26
CA PHE A 217 -6.74 -10.62 -0.96
C PHE A 217 -7.81 -9.59 -0.62
N ALA A 218 -8.98 -10.07 -0.17
CA ALA A 218 -9.96 -9.26 0.56
C ALA A 218 -10.10 -9.81 2.00
N ILE A 219 -9.49 -9.11 2.95
CA ILE A 219 -9.43 -9.48 4.38
C ILE A 219 -10.44 -8.63 5.12
N GLY A 220 -11.62 -9.20 5.38
CA GLY A 220 -12.73 -8.56 6.08
C GLY A 220 -12.97 -9.23 7.43
N ASN A 221 -13.12 -8.41 8.48
CA ASN A 221 -13.49 -8.86 9.83
C ASN A 221 -12.56 -9.97 10.42
N SER A 222 -11.27 -9.95 10.08
CA SER A 222 -10.31 -10.97 10.51
C SER A 222 -9.42 -10.52 11.67
N ASN A 223 -8.83 -11.47 12.38
CA ASN A 223 -7.85 -11.23 13.44
C ASN A 223 -6.58 -12.06 13.18
N ASN A 224 -5.40 -11.54 13.49
CA ASN A 224 -4.15 -12.31 13.44
C ASN A 224 -3.90 -12.91 12.04
N VAL A 225 -3.74 -12.03 11.05
CA VAL A 225 -3.48 -12.43 9.66
C VAL A 225 -2.03 -12.11 9.29
N THR A 226 -1.30 -13.07 8.76
CA THR A 226 0.08 -12.88 8.29
C THR A 226 0.20 -13.23 6.81
N ILE A 227 0.71 -12.29 6.00
CA ILE A 227 1.08 -12.50 4.60
C ILE A 227 2.57 -12.21 4.47
N LYS A 228 3.37 -13.19 4.04
CA LYS A 228 4.82 -13.03 3.98
C LYS A 228 5.49 -13.69 2.78
N ASN A 229 6.58 -13.10 2.30
CA ASN A 229 7.38 -13.67 1.21
C ASN A 229 6.58 -13.92 -0.08
N VAL A 230 5.57 -13.08 -0.37
CA VAL A 230 4.71 -13.24 -1.54
C VAL A 230 5.10 -12.24 -2.63
N THR A 231 5.06 -12.68 -3.87
CA THR A 231 5.16 -11.78 -5.04
C THR A 231 3.80 -11.57 -5.67
N PHE A 232 3.29 -10.35 -5.62
CA PHE A 232 2.05 -9.92 -6.25
C PHE A 232 2.37 -9.30 -7.60
N LYS A 233 1.75 -9.82 -8.67
CA LYS A 233 1.96 -9.30 -10.03
C LYS A 233 0.67 -8.79 -10.66
N ASP A 234 0.77 -7.63 -11.32
CA ASP A 234 -0.15 -7.15 -12.35
C ASP A 234 -1.62 -7.03 -11.92
N SER A 235 -1.92 -6.19 -10.93
CA SER A 235 -3.31 -5.83 -10.59
C SER A 235 -3.93 -5.04 -11.74
N TYR A 236 -5.14 -5.37 -12.17
CA TYR A 236 -5.91 -4.54 -13.09
C TYR A 236 -6.65 -3.46 -12.31
N GLN A 237 -6.19 -2.20 -12.39
CA GLN A 237 -6.82 -1.01 -11.79
C GLN A 237 -7.51 -1.27 -10.44
N GLY A 238 -6.84 -2.00 -9.55
CA GLY A 238 -7.42 -2.58 -8.34
C GLY A 238 -6.48 -2.53 -7.14
N HIS A 239 -6.92 -3.17 -6.07
CA HIS A 239 -6.19 -3.34 -4.83
C HIS A 239 -5.62 -4.76 -4.80
N ALA A 240 -4.31 -4.92 -4.62
CA ALA A 240 -3.72 -6.24 -4.42
C ALA A 240 -4.20 -6.84 -3.09
N ILE A 241 -4.28 -6.02 -2.04
CA ILE A 241 -4.77 -6.40 -0.72
C ILE A 241 -5.74 -5.33 -0.21
N GLN A 242 -6.90 -5.74 0.30
CA GLN A 242 -7.79 -4.92 1.12
C GLN A 242 -7.85 -5.48 2.54
N ILE A 243 -7.68 -4.61 3.54
CA ILE A 243 -7.75 -4.92 4.97
C ILE A 243 -8.84 -4.06 5.59
N ALA A 244 -10.01 -4.67 5.87
CA ALA A 244 -11.20 -3.97 6.34
C ALA A 244 -11.69 -4.55 7.67
N GLY A 245 -11.87 -3.70 8.69
CA GLY A 245 -12.36 -4.10 10.02
C GLY A 245 -11.55 -5.21 10.69
N SER A 246 -10.26 -5.31 10.36
CA SER A 246 -9.41 -6.45 10.72
C SER A 246 -8.29 -6.03 11.66
N LYS A 247 -7.91 -6.93 12.57
CA LYS A 247 -6.98 -6.65 13.66
C LYS A 247 -5.73 -7.53 13.59
N ASN A 248 -4.57 -6.99 13.98
CA ASN A 248 -3.30 -7.72 14.01
C ASN A 248 -2.96 -8.31 12.64
N VAL A 249 -2.81 -7.45 11.63
CA VAL A 249 -2.49 -7.87 10.26
C VAL A 249 -1.04 -7.50 9.95
N LEU A 250 -0.26 -8.47 9.49
CA LEU A 250 1.13 -8.32 9.09
C LEU A 250 1.28 -8.63 7.59
N VAL A 251 1.85 -7.70 6.83
CA VAL A 251 2.39 -7.93 5.49
C VAL A 251 3.89 -7.72 5.55
N ASP A 252 4.67 -8.77 5.30
CA ASP A 252 6.13 -8.78 5.51
C ASP A 252 6.88 -9.33 4.30
N ASN A 253 8.07 -8.78 4.03
CA ASN A 253 9.02 -9.27 3.04
C ASN A 253 8.38 -9.65 1.68
N SER A 254 7.46 -8.82 1.18
CA SER A 254 6.68 -9.11 -0.03
C SER A 254 6.99 -8.11 -1.15
N ARG A 255 6.59 -8.45 -2.38
CA ARG A 255 6.85 -7.64 -3.57
C ARG A 255 5.56 -7.34 -4.31
N PHE A 256 5.27 -6.07 -4.58
CA PHE A 256 4.10 -5.61 -5.31
C PHE A 256 4.57 -5.02 -6.65
N LEU A 257 4.35 -5.76 -7.73
CA LEU A 257 4.94 -5.50 -9.03
C LEU A 257 3.85 -5.30 -10.07
N GLY A 258 3.70 -4.06 -10.55
CA GLY A 258 2.84 -3.76 -11.68
C GLY A 258 1.38 -3.53 -11.30
N GLN A 259 0.84 -2.40 -11.74
CA GLN A 259 -0.58 -2.10 -11.73
C GLN A 259 -0.97 -1.64 -13.13
N ALA A 260 -1.92 -2.31 -13.78
CA ALA A 260 -2.38 -1.97 -15.11
C ALA A 260 -3.47 -0.90 -15.05
N LEU A 261 -3.28 0.20 -15.78
CA LEU A 261 -4.22 1.33 -15.83
C LEU A 261 -4.74 1.53 -17.26
N PRO A 262 -6.02 1.22 -17.55
CA PRO A 262 -6.61 1.49 -18.85
C PRO A 262 -6.59 2.98 -19.21
N LYS A 263 -6.40 3.28 -20.51
CA LYS A 263 -6.38 4.66 -21.04
C LYS A 263 -7.64 5.47 -20.75
N THR A 264 -8.75 4.80 -20.45
CA THR A 264 -10.06 5.44 -20.22
C THR A 264 -10.26 5.93 -18.78
N MET A 265 -9.37 5.59 -17.85
CA MET A 265 -9.54 5.97 -16.45
C MET A 265 -9.33 7.48 -16.24
N LYS A 266 -10.18 8.08 -15.41
CA LYS A 266 -10.02 9.46 -14.96
C LYS A 266 -9.14 9.53 -13.72
N ASP A 267 -8.42 10.63 -13.53
CA ASP A 267 -7.50 10.82 -12.39
C ASP A 267 -8.12 10.47 -11.03
N GLY A 268 -9.34 10.92 -10.75
CA GLY A 268 -10.04 10.59 -9.49
C GLY A 268 -10.29 9.09 -9.28
N GLN A 269 -10.46 8.32 -10.36
CA GLN A 269 -10.59 6.86 -10.29
C GLN A 269 -9.24 6.16 -10.14
N ILE A 270 -8.18 6.75 -10.70
CA ILE A 270 -6.81 6.23 -10.64
C ILE A 270 -6.26 6.37 -9.21
N ILE A 271 -6.34 7.58 -8.62
CA ILE A 271 -5.75 7.88 -7.31
C ILE A 271 -6.45 7.17 -6.12
N SER A 272 -7.56 6.48 -6.38
CA SER A 272 -8.30 5.65 -5.43
C SER A 272 -7.97 4.16 -5.57
N LYS A 273 -6.75 3.84 -6.06
CA LYS A 273 -6.26 2.47 -6.26
C LYS A 273 -4.95 2.22 -5.53
N GLU A 274 -5.06 2.20 -4.20
CA GLU A 274 -3.99 1.75 -3.32
C GLU A 274 -3.71 0.25 -3.54
N SER A 275 -2.45 -0.15 -3.66
CA SER A 275 -2.13 -1.59 -3.81
C SER A 275 -2.43 -2.37 -2.53
N ILE A 276 -2.18 -1.77 -1.37
CA ILE A 276 -2.65 -2.23 -0.07
C ILE A 276 -3.57 -1.16 0.51
N GLN A 277 -4.86 -1.47 0.60
CA GLN A 277 -5.86 -0.61 1.23
C GLN A 277 -6.09 -1.05 2.68
N ILE A 278 -6.02 -0.11 3.61
CA ILE A 278 -6.34 -0.33 5.04
C ILE A 278 -7.51 0.57 5.40
N GLU A 279 -8.64 -0.01 5.76
CA GLU A 279 -9.90 0.74 5.86
C GLU A 279 -10.83 0.25 6.98
N PRO A 280 -11.82 1.07 7.36
CA PRO A 280 -12.96 0.61 8.14
C PRO A 280 -13.88 -0.30 7.30
N LEU A 281 -14.55 -1.25 7.95
CA LEU A 281 -15.47 -2.17 7.32
C LEU A 281 -16.81 -1.50 7.04
N THR A 282 -17.03 -1.14 5.78
CA THR A 282 -18.29 -0.60 5.27
C THR A 282 -18.60 -1.24 3.93
N ARG A 283 -19.87 -1.31 3.53
CA ARG A 283 -20.26 -1.86 2.21
C ARG A 283 -19.77 -1.00 1.04
N LYS A 284 -19.48 0.28 1.30
CA LYS A 284 -18.93 1.18 0.28
C LYS A 284 -17.44 0.92 0.02
N GLY A 285 -16.65 0.75 1.08
CA GLY A 285 -15.22 0.44 0.96
C GLY A 285 -14.97 -1.03 0.62
N PHE A 286 -15.74 -1.91 1.25
CA PHE A 286 -15.63 -3.37 1.17
C PHE A 286 -16.96 -4.00 0.70
N PRO A 287 -17.26 -3.96 -0.61
CA PRO A 287 -18.57 -4.33 -1.16
C PRO A 287 -18.86 -5.84 -1.21
N TYR A 288 -17.98 -6.66 -0.62
CA TYR A 288 -18.04 -8.12 -0.68
C TYR A 288 -18.94 -8.74 0.41
N ALA A 289 -19.30 -7.95 1.42
CA ALA A 289 -20.06 -8.42 2.58
C ALA A 289 -21.23 -7.47 2.93
N LEU A 290 -22.10 -7.89 3.86
CA LEU A 290 -23.16 -7.04 4.42
C LEU A 290 -22.70 -6.16 5.58
N ASN A 291 -21.51 -6.41 6.14
CA ASN A 291 -20.98 -5.65 7.27
C ASN A 291 -20.89 -4.14 6.90
N ASP A 292 -21.53 -3.27 7.70
CA ASP A 292 -21.61 -1.83 7.42
C ASP A 292 -21.51 -0.94 8.67
N ASP A 293 -20.96 -1.48 9.76
CA ASP A 293 -20.88 -0.81 11.06
C ASP A 293 -19.67 0.14 11.19
N GLY A 294 -18.82 0.22 10.16
CA GLY A 294 -17.65 1.08 10.17
C GLY A 294 -16.54 0.61 11.10
N LYS A 295 -16.51 -0.68 11.48
CA LYS A 295 -15.48 -1.26 12.35
C LYS A 295 -14.07 -0.95 11.83
N LYS A 296 -13.20 -0.42 12.68
CA LYS A 296 -11.82 -0.07 12.30
C LYS A 296 -10.95 -1.29 12.02
N SER A 297 -9.95 -1.10 11.17
CA SER A 297 -8.76 -1.96 11.16
C SER A 297 -7.77 -1.51 12.25
N GLU A 298 -7.08 -2.43 12.91
CA GLU A 298 -6.24 -2.12 14.08
C GLU A 298 -4.96 -2.96 14.10
N ASN A 299 -3.83 -2.38 14.53
CA ASN A 299 -2.55 -3.08 14.63
C ASN A 299 -2.12 -3.70 13.28
N VAL A 300 -2.09 -2.86 12.24
CA VAL A 300 -1.69 -3.29 10.89
C VAL A 300 -0.24 -2.88 10.65
N THR A 301 0.62 -3.83 10.29
CA THR A 301 2.02 -3.58 9.98
C THR A 301 2.35 -4.01 8.55
N ILE A 302 2.89 -3.10 7.75
CA ILE A 302 3.42 -3.38 6.41
C ILE A 302 4.92 -3.11 6.44
N GLN A 303 5.73 -4.15 6.23
CA GLN A 303 7.17 -4.02 6.44
C GLN A 303 8.04 -4.82 5.46
N ASN A 304 9.30 -4.39 5.34
CA ASN A 304 10.36 -5.05 4.57
C ASN A 304 10.00 -5.36 3.12
N SER A 305 9.03 -4.64 2.56
CA SER A 305 8.43 -4.96 1.26
C SER A 305 8.86 -3.99 0.17
N TYR A 306 8.84 -4.47 -1.07
CA TYR A 306 9.17 -3.69 -2.27
C TYR A 306 7.91 -3.41 -3.09
N PHE A 307 7.80 -2.19 -3.61
CA PHE A 307 6.69 -1.74 -4.44
C PHE A 307 7.25 -1.09 -5.72
N GLY A 308 6.81 -1.57 -6.89
CA GLY A 308 7.32 -1.09 -8.17
C GLY A 308 6.48 -1.55 -9.37
N LYS A 309 7.04 -1.41 -10.57
CA LYS A 309 6.44 -1.95 -11.80
C LYS A 309 6.74 -3.44 -11.98
N SER A 310 6.06 -4.07 -12.93
CA SER A 310 6.43 -5.37 -13.48
C SER A 310 6.96 -5.21 -14.90
N ASP A 311 7.27 -6.33 -15.56
CA ASP A 311 7.58 -6.35 -17.00
C ASP A 311 6.33 -6.16 -17.87
N LYS A 312 5.12 -6.37 -17.33
CA LYS A 312 3.84 -6.31 -18.07
C LYS A 312 3.05 -5.03 -17.82
N SER A 313 3.26 -4.36 -16.69
CA SER A 313 2.46 -3.21 -16.25
C SER A 313 3.33 -2.16 -15.55
N GLY A 314 2.92 -0.90 -15.64
CA GLY A 314 3.66 0.24 -15.05
C GLY A 314 3.65 0.27 -13.52
N GLU A 315 4.30 1.29 -12.97
CA GLU A 315 4.43 1.49 -11.52
C GLU A 315 3.07 1.63 -10.83
N LEU A 316 3.01 1.24 -9.55
CA LEU A 316 1.78 1.37 -8.76
C LEU A 316 1.40 2.84 -8.58
N VAL A 317 0.11 3.12 -8.47
CA VAL A 317 -0.42 4.47 -8.24
C VAL A 317 -0.09 4.95 -6.83
N THR A 318 -0.67 4.24 -5.87
CA THR A 318 -0.44 4.41 -4.44
C THR A 318 -0.07 3.05 -3.87
N ALA A 319 1.03 2.93 -3.13
CA ALA A 319 1.39 1.64 -2.54
C ALA A 319 0.47 1.29 -1.36
N ILE A 320 0.39 2.14 -0.33
CA ILE A 320 -0.36 1.87 0.90
C ILE A 320 -1.27 3.05 1.24
N GLY A 321 -2.51 2.78 1.64
CA GLY A 321 -3.39 3.87 2.04
C GLY A 321 -4.87 3.57 2.19
N THR A 322 -5.65 4.65 2.14
CA THR A 322 -7.10 4.63 1.94
C THR A 322 -7.57 6.00 1.45
N HIS A 323 -8.77 6.08 0.92
CA HIS A 323 -9.31 7.31 0.35
C HIS A 323 -10.72 7.68 0.83
N TYR A 324 -11.23 7.01 1.87
CA TYR A 324 -12.61 7.20 2.34
C TYR A 324 -12.75 7.13 3.86
N GLN A 325 -13.58 8.02 4.42
CA GLN A 325 -14.07 7.98 5.80
C GLN A 325 -15.42 8.74 5.90
N THR A 326 -16.17 8.52 6.98
CA THR A 326 -17.39 9.26 7.36
C THR A 326 -17.49 9.40 8.88
N LEU A 327 -18.58 9.99 9.38
CA LEU A 327 -18.91 10.00 10.81
C LEU A 327 -19.21 8.60 11.38
N SER A 328 -19.64 7.65 10.53
CA SER A 328 -19.99 6.29 10.95
C SER A 328 -18.79 5.33 10.93
N THR A 329 -17.66 5.73 10.35
CA THR A 329 -16.45 4.91 10.33
C THR A 329 -15.58 5.20 11.53
N GLN A 330 -15.09 4.15 12.18
CA GLN A 330 -14.00 4.26 13.15
C GLN A 330 -12.66 4.27 12.41
N ASN A 331 -11.81 5.24 12.74
CA ASN A 331 -10.50 5.39 12.10
C ASN A 331 -9.62 4.14 12.32
N PRO A 332 -9.01 3.57 11.27
CA PRO A 332 -7.95 2.60 11.43
C PRO A 332 -6.82 3.12 12.31
N SER A 333 -6.33 2.29 13.22
CA SER A 333 -5.41 2.73 14.28
C SER A 333 -4.23 1.81 14.56
N ASN A 334 -3.13 2.38 15.05
CA ASN A 334 -1.85 1.69 15.28
C ASN A 334 -1.35 1.04 13.97
N ILE A 335 -1.11 1.89 12.98
CA ILE A 335 -0.70 1.50 11.63
C ILE A 335 0.80 1.75 11.49
N LYS A 336 1.57 0.70 11.18
CA LYS A 336 3.02 0.75 11.06
C LYS A 336 3.45 0.45 9.64
N ILE A 337 4.22 1.34 9.03
CA ILE A 337 4.77 1.20 7.69
C ILE A 337 6.28 1.34 7.80
N LEU A 338 6.98 0.21 7.78
CA LEU A 338 8.36 0.10 8.26
C LEU A 338 9.29 -0.47 7.20
N ASN A 339 10.43 0.18 6.95
CA ASN A 339 11.52 -0.44 6.18
C ASN A 339 11.13 -0.92 4.76
N ASN A 340 10.15 -0.27 4.13
CA ASN A 340 9.72 -0.58 2.78
C ASN A 340 10.50 0.23 1.74
N HIS A 341 10.54 -0.28 0.51
CA HIS A 341 11.05 0.44 -0.65
C HIS A 341 9.92 0.72 -1.65
N PHE A 342 9.59 2.00 -1.80
CA PHE A 342 8.63 2.50 -2.78
C PHE A 342 9.38 3.04 -4.01
N ASP A 343 9.51 2.22 -5.05
CA ASP A 343 10.25 2.53 -6.27
C ASP A 343 9.31 3.15 -7.31
N ASN A 344 9.38 4.48 -7.40
CA ASN A 344 8.80 5.28 -8.48
C ASN A 344 7.26 5.27 -8.59
N MET A 345 6.56 5.24 -7.45
CA MET A 345 5.10 5.29 -7.42
C MET A 345 4.55 6.47 -8.25
N MET A 346 3.46 6.26 -8.99
CA MET A 346 2.88 7.29 -9.86
C MET A 346 2.44 8.51 -9.05
N TYR A 347 1.82 8.28 -7.88
CA TYR A 347 1.24 9.32 -7.04
C TYR A 347 1.79 9.35 -5.60
N SER A 348 1.78 8.22 -4.88
CA SER A 348 2.21 8.18 -3.47
C SER A 348 2.78 6.83 -3.07
N GLY A 349 3.75 6.80 -2.16
CA GLY A 349 4.06 5.57 -1.42
C GLY A 349 3.01 5.34 -0.35
N VAL A 350 2.76 6.35 0.49
CA VAL A 350 1.76 6.27 1.56
C VAL A 350 0.79 7.44 1.46
N ARG A 351 -0.51 7.17 1.29
CA ARG A 351 -1.54 8.22 1.23
C ARG A 351 -2.82 7.80 1.94
N PHE A 352 -3.26 8.58 2.91
CA PHE A 352 -4.44 8.24 3.70
C PHE A 352 -5.16 9.45 4.29
N THR A 353 -6.41 9.20 4.67
CA THR A 353 -7.28 10.07 5.48
C THR A 353 -7.98 9.21 6.53
N GLY A 354 -8.23 9.77 7.70
CA GLY A 354 -8.98 9.09 8.77
C GLY A 354 -8.19 7.98 9.46
N PHE A 355 -6.87 8.14 9.63
CA PHE A 355 -6.07 7.24 10.46
C PHE A 355 -5.70 7.89 11.80
N THR A 356 -5.41 7.04 12.79
CA THR A 356 -4.96 7.44 14.13
C THR A 356 -3.76 6.60 14.53
N ASP A 357 -2.75 7.18 15.17
CA ASP A 357 -1.57 6.43 15.65
C ASP A 357 -0.86 5.70 14.49
N VAL A 358 -0.18 6.47 13.66
CA VAL A 358 0.50 5.98 12.44
C VAL A 358 1.99 6.22 12.56
N LEU A 359 2.79 5.19 12.30
CA LEU A 359 4.25 5.26 12.22
C LEU A 359 4.73 4.91 10.82
N ILE A 360 5.31 5.88 10.12
CA ILE A 360 5.96 5.71 8.82
C ILE A 360 7.46 5.88 9.05
N LYS A 361 8.19 4.76 9.15
CA LYS A 361 9.57 4.77 9.62
C LYS A 361 10.54 3.98 8.74
N GLY A 362 11.71 4.56 8.48
CA GLY A 362 12.84 3.83 7.87
C GLY A 362 12.59 3.39 6.42
N ASN A 363 11.62 4.00 5.74
CA ASN A 363 11.28 3.63 4.37
C ASN A 363 12.13 4.42 3.37
N ARG A 364 12.32 3.85 2.19
CA ARG A 364 12.95 4.50 1.03
C ARG A 364 11.88 4.81 -0.02
N PHE A 365 11.84 6.05 -0.48
CA PHE A 365 10.98 6.48 -1.58
C PHE A 365 11.84 7.03 -2.71
N ASP A 366 11.79 6.37 -3.86
CA ASP A 366 12.47 6.87 -5.06
C ASP A 366 11.43 7.43 -6.03
N LYS A 367 11.72 8.57 -6.66
CA LYS A 367 10.90 9.16 -7.72
C LYS A 367 11.76 9.61 -8.88
N LYS A 368 11.56 8.98 -10.03
CA LYS A 368 12.31 9.24 -11.26
C LYS A 368 11.65 10.34 -12.07
N VAL A 369 12.39 10.86 -13.04
CA VAL A 369 11.86 11.79 -14.05
C VAL A 369 10.79 11.12 -14.91
N LYS A 370 9.94 11.94 -15.54
CA LYS A 370 8.89 11.48 -16.46
C LYS A 370 9.40 10.51 -17.53
N GLY A 371 10.57 10.77 -18.12
CA GLY A 371 11.14 9.97 -19.21
C GLY A 371 11.55 8.54 -18.82
N GLU A 372 11.70 8.26 -17.52
CA GLU A 372 12.10 6.95 -16.99
C GLU A 372 10.94 6.21 -16.30
N SER A 373 9.72 6.76 -16.38
CA SER A 373 8.53 6.22 -15.73
C SER A 373 7.54 5.70 -16.76
N VAL A 374 7.00 4.50 -16.55
CA VAL A 374 5.90 3.99 -17.39
C VAL A 374 4.61 4.75 -17.02
N HIS A 375 4.38 4.94 -15.72
CA HIS A 375 3.29 5.74 -15.19
C HIS A 375 3.79 7.08 -14.64
N TYR A 376 3.20 8.17 -15.13
CA TYR A 376 3.52 9.51 -14.68
C TYR A 376 2.26 10.37 -14.55
N ARG A 377 2.12 11.08 -13.43
CA ARG A 377 0.97 11.93 -13.13
C ARG A 377 1.31 13.40 -13.33
N GLU A 378 0.73 14.01 -14.36
CA GLU A 378 1.01 15.42 -14.72
C GLU A 378 0.62 16.44 -13.64
N SER A 379 -0.39 16.11 -12.84
CA SER A 379 -0.84 16.93 -11.71
C SER A 379 0.04 16.77 -10.45
N GLY A 380 1.21 16.12 -10.59
CA GLY A 380 2.20 15.95 -9.54
C GLY A 380 1.90 14.80 -8.57
N ALA A 381 2.81 14.64 -7.60
CA ALA A 381 2.81 13.56 -6.63
C ALA A 381 3.21 14.04 -5.23
N ALA A 382 2.89 13.24 -4.22
CA ALA A 382 3.33 13.44 -2.84
C ALA A 382 3.63 12.08 -2.23
N LEU A 383 4.91 11.79 -1.96
CA LEU A 383 5.36 10.42 -1.64
C LEU A 383 4.80 9.93 -0.30
N VAL A 384 4.73 10.80 0.70
CA VAL A 384 3.87 10.65 1.88
C VAL A 384 2.81 11.74 1.86
N ASN A 385 1.52 11.36 1.92
CA ASN A 385 0.40 12.29 1.85
C ASN A 385 -0.72 11.94 2.85
N ALA A 386 -0.60 12.45 4.07
CA ALA A 386 -1.64 12.37 5.09
C ALA A 386 -2.63 13.55 4.89
N TYR A 387 -3.64 13.33 4.07
CA TYR A 387 -4.60 14.36 3.64
C TYR A 387 -5.94 14.22 4.37
N SER A 388 -6.85 15.17 4.15
CA SER A 388 -8.20 15.14 4.73
C SER A 388 -9.27 14.86 3.69
N TYR A 389 -10.16 13.93 4.00
CA TYR A 389 -11.30 13.59 3.16
C TYR A 389 -12.17 14.82 2.88
N LYS A 390 -12.62 14.96 1.63
CA LYS A 390 -13.41 16.11 1.20
C LYS A 390 -14.80 16.09 1.83
N ASN A 391 -14.97 16.85 2.92
CA ASN A 391 -16.24 17.03 3.60
C ASN A 391 -16.30 18.41 4.29
N THR A 392 -17.35 19.18 4.00
CA THR A 392 -17.57 20.54 4.55
C THR A 392 -18.79 20.62 5.49
N LYS A 393 -19.46 19.50 5.74
CA LYS A 393 -20.70 19.42 6.52
C LYS A 393 -20.47 18.81 7.90
N ASP A 394 -19.63 17.78 7.95
CA ASP A 394 -19.42 16.96 9.13
C ASP A 394 -18.09 17.29 9.81
N LEU A 395 -18.09 17.22 11.14
CA LEU A 395 -16.87 17.26 11.95
C LEU A 395 -16.24 15.86 11.97
N LEU A 396 -15.52 15.53 10.90
CA LEU A 396 -14.83 14.25 10.79
C LEU A 396 -13.65 14.14 11.76
N ASP A 397 -13.41 12.91 12.25
CA ASP A 397 -12.17 12.55 12.95
C ASP A 397 -11.05 12.42 11.92
N LEU A 398 -10.39 13.53 11.59
CA LEU A 398 -9.29 13.54 10.60
C LEU A 398 -8.02 12.95 11.20
N ASN A 399 -6.95 12.89 10.40
CA ASN A 399 -5.68 12.27 10.80
C ASN A 399 -5.13 12.86 12.11
N LYS A 400 -4.72 11.99 13.04
CA LYS A 400 -4.07 12.40 14.29
C LYS A 400 -3.01 11.39 14.71
N GLN A 401 -2.03 11.84 15.49
CA GLN A 401 -0.93 11.00 15.99
C GLN A 401 -0.16 10.34 14.84
N VAL A 402 0.36 11.15 13.92
CA VAL A 402 1.11 10.67 12.74
C VAL A 402 2.58 10.99 12.92
N VAL A 403 3.42 9.97 12.90
CA VAL A 403 4.88 10.06 12.99
C VAL A 403 5.51 9.63 11.66
N ILE A 404 6.26 10.53 11.03
CA ILE A 404 7.02 10.32 9.80
C ILE A 404 8.49 10.48 10.15
N ALA A 405 9.20 9.37 10.33
CA ALA A 405 10.55 9.39 10.90
C ALA A 405 11.57 8.60 10.08
N GLU A 406 12.80 9.11 9.99
CA GLU A 406 13.94 8.34 9.48
C GLU A 406 13.73 7.76 8.07
N ASN A 407 12.89 8.40 7.24
CA ASN A 407 12.68 7.99 5.85
C ASN A 407 13.66 8.70 4.92
N ILE A 408 14.00 8.05 3.81
CA ILE A 408 14.88 8.60 2.77
C ILE A 408 14.07 8.79 1.49
N PHE A 409 14.16 9.98 0.91
CA PHE A 409 13.48 10.35 -0.34
C PHE A 409 14.53 10.73 -1.39
N ASN A 410 14.51 10.08 -2.55
CA ASN A 410 15.34 10.46 -3.69
C ASN A 410 14.42 10.90 -4.84
N ILE A 411 14.39 12.20 -5.13
CA ILE A 411 13.40 12.83 -6.02
C ILE A 411 14.12 13.54 -7.16
N ALA A 412 13.91 13.03 -8.38
CA ALA A 412 14.34 13.66 -9.62
C ALA A 412 13.20 14.36 -10.37
N ASP A 413 11.94 14.10 -10.00
CA ASP A 413 10.76 14.72 -10.60
C ASP A 413 10.43 16.11 -9.99
N PRO A 414 10.39 17.20 -10.78
CA PRO A 414 10.10 18.54 -10.27
C PRO A 414 8.68 18.72 -9.73
N LYS A 415 7.74 17.82 -10.06
CA LYS A 415 6.33 17.91 -9.63
C LYS A 415 6.02 17.08 -8.39
N THR A 416 7.02 16.50 -7.74
CA THR A 416 6.83 15.61 -6.58
C THR A 416 7.23 16.28 -5.27
N LYS A 417 6.31 16.26 -4.30
CA LYS A 417 6.61 16.55 -2.88
C LYS A 417 7.10 15.29 -2.17
N ALA A 418 8.03 15.44 -1.23
CA ALA A 418 8.44 14.33 -0.37
C ALA A 418 7.36 14.03 0.67
N ILE A 419 7.01 15.01 1.48
CA ILE A 419 6.09 14.86 2.62
C ILE A 419 5.00 15.91 2.56
N ARG A 420 3.76 15.48 2.73
CA ARG A 420 2.59 16.34 2.86
C ARG A 420 1.69 15.85 3.99
N VAL A 421 1.35 16.76 4.90
CA VAL A 421 0.30 16.56 5.92
C VAL A 421 -0.64 17.74 5.87
N ALA A 422 -1.95 17.50 5.67
CA ALA A 422 -2.87 18.58 5.42
C ALA A 422 -4.30 18.35 5.93
N LYS A 423 -4.88 19.45 6.41
CA LYS A 423 -6.32 19.72 6.26
C LYS A 423 -6.53 20.58 5.01
N ASP A 424 -6.89 19.92 3.90
CA ASP A 424 -6.80 20.47 2.53
C ASP A 424 -7.64 21.74 2.33
N SER A 425 -8.79 21.86 2.99
CA SER A 425 -9.61 23.07 2.97
C SER A 425 -9.79 23.67 4.37
N ALA A 426 -9.84 24.99 4.44
CA ALA A 426 -10.22 25.71 5.66
C ALA A 426 -11.66 25.38 6.09
N GLU A 427 -12.53 25.02 5.13
CA GLU A 427 -13.95 24.68 5.35
C GLU A 427 -14.15 23.33 6.06
N TYR A 428 -13.15 22.46 6.09
CA TYR A 428 -13.29 21.16 6.77
C TYR A 428 -13.35 21.38 8.27
N LEU A 429 -14.40 20.86 8.92
CA LEU A 429 -14.68 21.14 10.33
C LEU A 429 -13.81 20.30 11.28
N GLY A 430 -13.35 19.15 10.82
CA GLY A 430 -12.43 18.27 11.57
C GLY A 430 -11.06 18.90 11.81
N LYS A 431 -10.25 18.23 12.64
CA LYS A 431 -8.91 18.69 13.04
C LYS A 431 -7.86 17.63 12.73
N VAL A 432 -6.71 18.09 12.25
CA VAL A 432 -5.48 17.29 12.12
C VAL A 432 -4.54 17.73 13.23
N SER A 433 -4.01 16.81 14.06
CA SER A 433 -3.15 17.15 15.20
C SER A 433 -2.13 16.07 15.51
N ASP A 434 -1.16 16.39 16.38
CA ASP A 434 -0.17 15.44 16.88
C ASP A 434 0.66 14.85 15.74
N ILE A 435 1.29 15.74 14.97
CA ILE A 435 2.05 15.42 13.76
C ILE A 435 3.53 15.59 14.06
N THR A 436 4.32 14.55 13.81
CA THR A 436 5.77 14.56 14.01
C THR A 436 6.47 14.18 12.72
N VAL A 437 7.31 15.07 12.18
CA VAL A 437 8.15 14.84 11.00
C VAL A 437 9.60 15.01 11.40
N THR A 438 10.32 13.90 11.58
CA THR A 438 11.66 13.96 12.19
C THR A 438 12.72 13.09 11.52
N LYS A 439 13.96 13.56 11.47
CA LYS A 439 15.12 12.77 11.00
C LYS A 439 14.96 12.19 9.59
N ASN A 440 14.09 12.76 8.76
CA ASN A 440 13.98 12.34 7.37
C ASN A 440 15.09 12.98 6.54
N VAL A 441 15.51 12.28 5.48
CA VAL A 441 16.50 12.75 4.51
C VAL A 441 15.82 12.91 3.16
N VAL A 442 15.82 14.12 2.60
CA VAL A 442 15.26 14.41 1.29
C VAL A 442 16.38 14.82 0.34
N ASN A 443 16.66 14.00 -0.65
CA ASN A 443 17.58 14.28 -1.75
C ASN A 443 16.75 14.67 -2.99
N ASN A 444 16.54 15.96 -3.21
CA ASN A 444 15.78 16.49 -4.34
C ASN A 444 16.72 17.14 -5.35
N ASN A 445 17.07 16.37 -6.38
CA ASN A 445 17.93 16.81 -7.48
C ASN A 445 17.14 17.14 -8.75
N SER A 446 15.83 17.32 -8.64
CA SER A 446 14.99 17.75 -9.76
C SER A 446 15.39 19.13 -10.27
N LYS A 447 15.31 19.32 -11.59
CA LYS A 447 15.53 20.63 -12.22
C LYS A 447 14.25 21.46 -12.12
N GLU A 448 14.38 22.72 -11.70
CA GLU A 448 13.25 23.67 -11.63
C GLU A 448 12.05 23.13 -10.82
N THR A 449 12.32 22.67 -9.60
CA THR A 449 11.29 22.13 -8.70
C THR A 449 10.11 23.09 -8.54
N GLU A 450 8.90 22.58 -8.76
CA GLU A 450 7.67 23.38 -8.78
C GLU A 450 6.98 23.46 -7.41
N GLN A 451 7.48 22.73 -6.42
CA GLN A 451 6.79 22.46 -5.15
C GLN A 451 7.78 22.43 -3.96
N PRO A 452 7.31 22.69 -2.72
CA PRO A 452 8.11 22.49 -1.52
C PRO A 452 8.44 21.01 -1.29
N ASN A 453 9.57 20.75 -0.63
CA ASN A 453 9.94 19.40 -0.21
C ASN A 453 9.00 18.84 0.88
N ILE A 454 8.71 19.65 1.91
CA ILE A 454 7.82 19.29 3.02
C ILE A 454 6.70 20.34 3.16
N GLU A 455 5.45 19.90 3.13
CA GLU A 455 4.26 20.75 3.27
C GLU A 455 3.41 20.32 4.48
N LEU A 456 3.10 21.28 5.36
CA LEU A 456 2.34 21.09 6.60
C LEU A 456 1.24 22.15 6.66
N LEU A 457 0.02 21.75 6.34
CA LEU A 457 -1.10 22.66 6.09
C LEU A 457 -2.22 22.47 7.10
N ARG A 458 -2.54 23.53 7.85
CA ARG A 458 -3.66 23.59 8.80
C ARG A 458 -3.62 22.49 9.88
N VAL A 459 -2.43 22.18 10.37
CA VAL A 459 -2.25 21.34 11.57
C VAL A 459 -2.73 22.14 12.77
N SER A 460 -3.65 21.57 13.55
CA SER A 460 -4.41 22.28 14.57
C SER A 460 -3.67 22.42 15.89
N ASP A 461 -2.85 21.43 16.24
CA ASP A 461 -2.04 21.42 17.46
C ASP A 461 -0.93 20.34 17.40
N ASN A 462 0.06 20.47 18.28
CA ASN A 462 1.18 19.53 18.47
C ASN A 462 1.89 19.13 17.18
N LEU A 463 2.41 20.13 16.45
CA LEU A 463 3.25 19.92 15.28
C LEU A 463 4.73 19.95 15.67
N VAL A 464 5.47 18.88 15.36
CA VAL A 464 6.92 18.78 15.52
C VAL A 464 7.59 18.52 14.17
N VAL A 465 8.56 19.35 13.80
CA VAL A 465 9.33 19.22 12.55
C VAL A 465 10.80 19.41 12.86
N SER A 466 11.53 18.33 13.11
CA SER A 466 12.87 18.45 13.69
C SER A 466 13.90 17.51 13.09
N GLU A 467 15.15 17.99 13.02
CA GLU A 467 16.31 17.19 12.60
C GLU A 467 16.18 16.57 11.20
N ASN A 468 15.34 17.11 10.32
CA ASN A 468 15.28 16.67 8.93
C ASN A 468 16.43 17.29 8.14
N SER A 469 16.96 16.56 7.17
CA SER A 469 18.02 17.03 6.26
C SER A 469 17.48 17.10 4.83
N ILE A 470 17.52 18.27 4.21
CA ILE A 470 16.99 18.51 2.86
C ILE A 470 18.13 18.99 1.96
N PHE A 471 18.39 18.24 0.89
CA PHE A 471 19.42 18.48 -0.11
C PHE A 471 18.75 18.81 -1.45
N GLY A 472 18.79 20.08 -1.86
CA GLY A 472 18.25 20.56 -3.13
C GLY A 472 16.75 20.83 -3.15
N GLY A 473 16.26 21.16 -4.34
CA GLY A 473 14.89 21.65 -4.57
C GLY A 473 14.74 23.17 -4.44
N LYS A 474 13.49 23.62 -4.35
CA LYS A 474 13.14 25.05 -4.22
C LYS A 474 12.89 25.43 -2.77
N GLU A 475 11.67 25.29 -2.28
CA GLU A 475 11.36 25.50 -0.87
C GLU A 475 11.62 24.25 -0.02
N GLY A 476 12.11 24.44 1.20
CA GLY A 476 12.38 23.36 2.15
C GLY A 476 11.11 22.90 2.86
N ILE A 477 10.79 23.57 3.98
CA ILE A 477 9.64 23.30 4.83
C ILE A 477 8.64 24.45 4.73
N VAL A 478 7.39 24.14 4.42
CA VAL A 478 6.27 25.09 4.44
C VAL A 478 5.29 24.69 5.53
N ILE A 479 5.08 25.57 6.51
CA ILE A 479 4.05 25.46 7.53
C ILE A 479 3.03 26.57 7.28
N GLU A 480 1.82 26.20 6.89
CA GLU A 480 0.77 27.14 6.50
C GLU A 480 -0.48 26.94 7.34
N ASP A 481 -1.06 28.04 7.84
CA ASP A 481 -2.32 28.08 8.59
C ASP A 481 -2.40 27.12 9.78
N SER A 482 -1.25 26.71 10.30
CA SER A 482 -1.14 25.81 11.45
C SER A 482 -1.24 26.58 12.76
N LYS A 483 -1.76 25.91 13.79
CA LYS A 483 -2.10 26.49 15.09
C LYS A 483 -1.57 25.61 16.24
N GLY A 484 -1.78 26.08 17.46
CA GLY A 484 -1.44 25.34 18.68
C GLY A 484 0.07 25.33 18.93
N LYS A 485 0.57 24.26 19.53
CA LYS A 485 1.99 24.05 19.79
C LYS A 485 2.69 23.63 18.49
N ILE A 486 3.65 24.45 18.07
CA ILE A 486 4.51 24.20 16.90
C ILE A 486 5.96 24.22 17.37
N THR A 487 6.70 23.18 17.02
CA THR A 487 8.11 23.01 17.36
C THR A 487 8.89 22.64 16.11
N VAL A 488 9.76 23.54 15.64
CA VAL A 488 10.64 23.33 14.50
C VAL A 488 12.07 23.47 14.98
N LEU A 489 12.83 22.37 15.05
CA LEU A 489 14.15 22.37 15.67
C LEU A 489 15.21 21.70 14.80
N ASN A 490 16.31 22.40 14.56
CA ASN A 490 17.58 21.84 14.08
C ASN A 490 17.46 21.07 12.75
N ASN A 491 16.59 21.52 11.85
CA ASN A 491 16.57 21.02 10.47
C ASN A 491 17.81 21.55 9.73
N GLN A 492 18.27 20.81 8.73
CA GLN A 492 19.44 21.14 7.93
C GLN A 492 19.02 21.26 6.47
N PHE A 493 19.52 22.30 5.80
CA PHE A 493 19.20 22.63 4.42
C PHE A 493 20.49 22.82 3.64
N TYR A 494 20.53 22.27 2.44
CA TYR A 494 21.71 22.29 1.57
C TYR A 494 21.29 22.56 0.13
N ASN A 495 21.90 23.56 -0.51
CA ASN A 495 21.70 23.87 -1.93
C ASN A 495 20.22 24.09 -2.37
N LEU A 496 19.38 24.68 -1.51
CA LEU A 496 18.01 25.09 -1.91
C LEU A 496 18.05 26.38 -2.72
N SER A 497 17.17 26.52 -3.71
CA SER A 497 17.03 27.76 -4.49
C SER A 497 16.01 28.75 -3.90
N GLY A 498 15.15 28.31 -2.97
CA GLY A 498 14.13 29.13 -2.32
C GLY A 498 14.26 29.16 -0.79
N LYS A 499 13.18 29.58 -0.11
CA LYS A 499 13.16 29.68 1.35
C LYS A 499 13.34 28.31 2.02
N TYR A 500 14.20 28.26 3.02
CA TYR A 500 14.44 27.05 3.81
C TYR A 500 13.20 26.70 4.66
N ILE A 501 12.67 27.69 5.38
CA ILE A 501 11.44 27.55 6.19
C ILE A 501 10.51 28.71 5.83
N SER A 502 9.26 28.39 5.49
CA SER A 502 8.19 29.37 5.31
C SER A 502 7.10 29.12 6.35
N PHE A 503 6.88 30.08 7.25
CA PHE A 503 5.84 30.00 8.27
C PHE A 503 4.74 31.04 8.03
N ILE A 504 3.63 30.58 7.48
CA ILE A 504 2.62 31.41 6.81
C ILE A 504 1.26 31.30 7.52
N LYS A 505 0.56 32.42 7.63
CA LYS A 505 -0.87 32.47 7.96
C LYS A 505 -1.64 33.22 6.87
N SER A 506 -2.89 32.82 6.68
CA SER A 506 -3.85 33.45 5.80
C SER A 506 -4.78 34.35 6.60
N ASN A 507 -5.10 35.51 6.04
CA ASN A 507 -6.13 36.42 6.52
C ASN A 507 -7.09 36.75 5.35
N ALA A 508 -8.12 37.58 5.59
CA ALA A 508 -9.10 37.92 4.56
C ALA A 508 -8.51 38.60 3.32
N ASN A 509 -7.30 39.17 3.43
CA ASN A 509 -6.64 39.98 2.40
C ASN A 509 -5.47 39.24 1.71
N GLY A 510 -5.18 37.99 2.09
CA GLY A 510 -4.11 37.19 1.49
C GLY A 510 -3.28 36.40 2.50
N LYS A 511 -2.06 36.04 2.10
CA LYS A 511 -1.08 35.31 2.92
C LYS A 511 -0.01 36.26 3.45
N GLU A 512 0.35 36.10 4.71
CA GLU A 512 1.44 36.84 5.35
C GLU A 512 2.27 35.91 6.25
N PRO A 513 3.56 36.23 6.52
CA PRO A 513 4.34 35.49 7.51
C PRO A 513 3.70 35.59 8.91
N VAL A 514 3.76 34.50 9.70
CA VAL A 514 3.27 34.51 11.10
C VAL A 514 4.14 35.42 11.97
N ILE A 515 5.45 35.37 11.75
CA ILE A 515 6.47 36.26 12.32
C ILE A 515 7.30 36.75 11.15
N ARG A 516 7.79 37.99 11.17
CA ARG A 516 8.77 38.47 10.19
C ARG A 516 9.99 37.56 10.25
N ASP A 517 10.13 36.75 9.22
CA ASP A 517 11.17 35.76 9.06
C ASP A 517 12.43 36.41 8.46
N SER A 518 13.59 36.05 9.00
CA SER A 518 14.86 36.26 8.31
C SER A 518 15.05 35.16 7.29
N ASP A 519 15.59 35.48 6.11
CA ASP A 519 16.04 34.47 5.16
C ASP A 519 17.09 33.54 5.83
N GLY A 520 17.00 32.24 5.58
CA GLY A 520 17.95 31.23 6.08
C GLY A 520 17.36 30.22 7.09
N ASN A 521 18.23 29.56 7.85
CA ASN A 521 17.87 28.51 8.80
C ASN A 521 17.56 29.07 10.19
N PHE A 522 16.46 28.63 10.80
CA PHE A 522 16.05 29.02 12.15
C PHE A 522 15.17 27.95 12.80
N ASN A 523 15.00 28.07 14.12
CA ASN A 523 14.09 27.26 14.90
C ASN A 523 12.80 28.02 15.21
N ILE A 524 11.69 27.30 15.42
CA ILE A 524 10.41 27.83 15.89
C ILE A 524 10.04 27.10 17.17
N VAL A 525 9.68 27.86 18.20
CA VAL A 525 9.14 27.30 19.46
C VAL A 525 7.84 28.00 19.83
N THR A 526 6.95 27.28 20.49
CA THR A 526 5.78 27.84 21.16
C THR A 526 6.06 27.99 22.65
N GLU A 527 6.00 29.21 23.16
CA GLU A 527 6.15 29.54 24.57
C GLU A 527 4.91 30.33 25.03
N ASN A 528 4.22 29.87 26.07
CA ASN A 528 2.98 30.49 26.57
C ASN A 528 1.94 30.76 25.46
N GLY A 529 1.83 29.85 24.48
CA GLY A 529 0.89 29.97 23.36
C GLY A 529 1.31 30.93 22.25
N LEU A 530 2.50 31.55 22.35
CA LEU A 530 3.06 32.46 21.34
C LEU A 530 4.23 31.81 20.61
N TYR A 531 4.35 32.08 19.32
CA TYR A 531 5.45 31.60 18.50
C TYR A 531 6.67 32.52 18.63
N LYS A 532 7.87 31.95 18.69
CA LYS A 532 9.14 32.67 18.68
C LYS A 532 10.10 32.02 17.71
N ILE A 533 10.83 32.85 16.96
CA ILE A 533 11.98 32.41 16.17
C ILE A 533 13.20 32.37 17.08
N VAL A 534 13.96 31.28 17.02
CA VAL A 534 15.22 31.11 17.74
C VAL A 534 16.31 30.81 16.73
N THR A 535 17.42 31.55 16.76
CA THR A 535 18.55 31.34 15.85
C THR A 535 19.16 29.95 16.07
N ASN A 536 19.48 29.26 14.97
CA ASN A 536 20.38 28.11 14.99
C ASN A 536 21.57 28.41 14.06
N ASN A 537 22.75 27.92 14.40
CA ASN A 537 23.97 28.15 13.61
C ASN A 537 24.23 27.02 12.59
N LEU A 538 23.18 26.34 12.14
CA LEU A 538 23.25 25.25 11.16
C LEU A 538 23.05 25.80 9.74
N SER A 539 24.01 26.58 9.25
CA SER A 539 23.98 27.13 7.87
C SER A 539 24.76 26.24 6.90
N ASP A 540 24.33 26.20 5.63
CA ASP A 540 25.11 25.59 4.55
C ASP A 540 26.50 26.24 4.46
N LYS A 541 27.58 25.46 4.61
CA LYS A 541 28.95 25.99 4.51
C LYS A 541 29.30 26.37 3.07
N ASN A 542 28.61 25.79 2.07
CA ASN A 542 28.82 26.13 0.66
C ASN A 542 28.29 27.53 0.32
N GLU A 543 27.31 28.05 1.07
CA GLU A 543 26.86 29.45 0.95
C GLU A 543 27.91 30.46 1.44
N LYS A 544 28.75 30.09 2.43
CA LYS A 544 29.82 30.98 2.92
C LYS A 544 30.95 31.17 1.89
N GLU A 545 31.12 30.23 0.96
CA GLU A 545 32.10 30.35 -0.13
C GLU A 545 31.54 31.16 -1.30
N LYS A 546 30.28 30.93 -1.72
CA LYS A 546 29.61 31.78 -2.73
C LYS A 546 29.51 33.26 -2.30
N ASN A 547 29.16 33.53 -1.05
CA ASN A 547 29.09 34.89 -0.52
C ASN A 547 30.47 35.56 -0.33
N LYS A 548 31.57 34.78 -0.33
CA LYS A 548 32.94 35.33 -0.36
C LYS A 548 33.35 35.71 -1.78
N GLU A 549 32.97 34.93 -2.78
CA GLU A 549 33.23 35.24 -4.19
C GLU A 549 32.41 36.47 -4.67
N GLU A 550 31.14 36.61 -4.27
CA GLU A 550 30.34 37.81 -4.59
C GLU A 550 30.76 39.06 -3.84
N LYS A 551 31.39 38.93 -2.65
CA LYS A 551 31.96 40.09 -1.94
C LYS A 551 33.32 40.53 -2.49
N GLN A 552 34.04 39.66 -3.22
CA GLN A 552 35.28 40.03 -3.91
C GLN A 552 35.05 40.63 -5.29
N SER A 553 33.89 40.39 -5.93
CA SER A 553 33.56 41.00 -7.23
C SER A 553 32.94 42.41 -7.12
N ASN A 554 32.47 42.83 -5.94
CA ASN A 554 31.83 44.13 -5.72
C ASN A 554 32.73 45.22 -5.09
N SER A 555 34.05 45.01 -4.96
CA SER A 555 34.98 46.04 -4.45
C SER A 555 35.81 46.76 -5.51
N ASN A 556 35.64 46.46 -6.80
CA ASN A 556 36.33 47.18 -7.88
C ASN A 556 35.30 47.68 -8.90
N ASN A 557 34.73 48.87 -8.65
CA ASN A 557 34.34 49.83 -9.68
C ASN A 557 33.76 51.10 -9.04
N VAL A 558 34.65 52.02 -8.66
CA VAL A 558 34.35 53.45 -8.53
C VAL A 558 35.53 54.21 -9.12
N ILE A 559 35.47 54.52 -10.43
CA ILE A 559 36.05 55.76 -10.99
C ILE A 559 35.09 56.28 -12.07
N ASP A 560 34.81 57.56 -11.93
CA ASP A 560 33.87 58.42 -12.63
C ASP A 560 34.47 59.02 -13.92
N SER A 561 33.55 59.48 -14.78
CA SER A 561 33.66 60.57 -15.75
C SER A 561 34.12 60.33 -17.22
N ASN A 562 33.17 60.66 -18.11
CA ASN A 562 33.32 61.47 -19.34
C ASN A 562 34.40 61.10 -20.37
N GLN A 563 34.00 60.60 -21.55
CA GLN A 563 34.03 61.34 -22.84
C GLN A 563 33.67 60.47 -24.05
N LYS A 564 33.26 61.20 -25.09
CA LYS A 564 32.69 60.85 -26.40
C LYS A 564 33.53 59.94 -27.30
N ASN A 565 32.79 59.29 -28.22
CA ASN A 565 33.07 58.98 -29.63
C ASN A 565 34.36 58.23 -29.98
N GLY A 566 34.23 57.12 -30.73
CA GLY A 566 35.34 56.60 -31.53
C GLY A 566 35.16 55.17 -31.97
N GLU A 567 34.84 55.03 -33.25
CA GLU A 567 34.66 53.80 -34.01
C GLU A 567 36.01 53.13 -34.36
N PHE A 568 35.94 51.85 -34.73
CA PHE A 568 36.87 51.07 -35.59
C PHE A 568 38.14 50.36 -35.05
N ASN A 569 38.06 49.02 -35.17
CA ASN A 569 39.07 47.99 -35.51
C ASN A 569 40.52 48.42 -35.78
N SER A 570 41.50 47.67 -35.22
CA SER A 570 42.26 46.64 -35.96
C SER A 570 43.53 46.14 -35.24
N SER A 571 43.80 44.85 -35.46
CA SER A 571 45.10 44.18 -35.65
C SER A 571 46.21 44.20 -34.58
N LYS A 572 46.46 42.98 -34.08
CA LYS A 572 47.69 42.17 -34.17
C LYS A 572 49.05 42.75 -33.74
N ASP A 573 49.63 41.98 -32.80
CA ASP A 573 50.98 41.43 -32.76
C ASP A 573 52.18 42.36 -32.88
N ASN A 574 53.00 42.40 -31.82
CA ASN A 574 54.30 41.71 -31.88
C ASN A 574 55.11 41.74 -30.57
N ARG A 575 55.78 40.59 -30.36
CA ARG A 575 57.18 40.41 -29.88
C ARG A 575 57.46 40.64 -28.38
N GLN A 576 58.30 39.83 -27.71
CA GLN A 576 59.03 38.59 -28.04
C GLN A 576 59.78 38.14 -26.76
N MET A 577 60.07 36.84 -26.67
CA MET A 577 61.29 36.19 -26.09
C MET A 577 61.51 36.35 -24.58
N ASN A 578 61.49 35.31 -23.74
CA ASN A 578 62.17 34.00 -23.68
C ASN A 578 63.04 34.05 -22.41
N ASP A 579 62.83 33.13 -21.47
CA ASP A 579 63.84 32.12 -21.16
C ASP A 579 63.33 31.03 -20.19
N LYS A 580 63.85 29.83 -20.46
CA LYS A 580 63.56 28.52 -19.87
C LYS A 580 64.22 28.35 -18.50
N ILE A 581 63.72 27.41 -17.68
CA ILE A 581 64.45 26.22 -17.18
C ILE A 581 63.46 25.28 -16.46
N ASP A 582 63.82 23.99 -16.48
CA ASP A 582 63.03 22.78 -16.41
C ASP A 582 62.56 22.26 -15.04
N ASN A 583 61.55 21.38 -15.15
CA ASN A 583 61.44 20.01 -14.61
C ASN A 583 60.56 19.67 -13.39
N LYS A 584 59.57 18.80 -13.69
CA LYS A 584 58.97 17.66 -12.93
C LYS A 584 58.24 18.02 -11.62
N GLN A 585 57.04 17.48 -11.34
CA GLN A 585 56.74 16.05 -11.27
C GLN A 585 55.21 15.74 -11.21
N ASP A 586 54.80 14.77 -12.03
CA ASP A 586 53.76 13.73 -11.89
C ASP A 586 52.42 13.99 -11.15
N ASN A 587 51.33 13.95 -11.92
CA ASN A 587 50.02 13.44 -11.49
C ASN A 587 49.59 12.33 -12.46
N LYS A 588 49.52 11.09 -11.95
CA LYS A 588 48.84 9.96 -12.59
C LYS A 588 47.40 9.91 -12.10
N THR A 589 46.45 9.89 -13.04
CA THR A 589 45.10 9.36 -12.80
C THR A 589 44.88 8.27 -13.87
N GLU A 590 44.75 7.02 -13.41
CA GLU A 590 44.43 5.87 -14.25
C GLU A 590 42.90 5.73 -14.36
N GLU A 591 42.38 5.87 -15.58
CA GLU A 591 41.06 5.36 -15.97
C GLU A 591 41.21 3.88 -16.35
N VAL A 592 40.45 3.00 -15.67
CA VAL A 592 40.34 1.59 -16.06
C VAL A 592 38.94 1.32 -16.59
N ASN A 593 38.89 1.12 -17.92
CA ASN A 593 37.78 0.59 -18.69
C ASN A 593 37.46 -0.86 -18.26
N TYR A 594 36.18 -1.14 -17.97
CA TYR A 594 35.68 -2.52 -17.95
C TYR A 594 35.00 -2.88 -19.28
N LYS A 595 35.62 -3.87 -19.93
CA LYS A 595 35.23 -4.54 -21.17
C LYS A 595 34.02 -5.44 -20.92
N ILE A 596 32.97 -5.26 -21.72
CA ILE A 596 31.89 -6.25 -21.91
C ILE A 596 32.37 -7.27 -22.94
N VAL A 597 32.37 -8.55 -22.57
CA VAL A 597 32.65 -9.68 -23.46
C VAL A 597 31.32 -10.12 -24.08
N GLY A 598 31.16 -9.89 -25.38
CA GLY A 598 30.18 -10.58 -26.22
C GLY A 598 30.88 -11.71 -26.95
N ASP A 599 30.29 -12.91 -26.93
CA ASP A 599 30.63 -14.01 -27.83
C ASP A 599 29.51 -14.11 -28.86
N GLY A 600 29.83 -13.77 -30.11
CA GLY A 600 28.99 -13.95 -31.27
C GLY A 600 29.66 -14.95 -32.19
N ARG A 601 28.91 -15.99 -32.59
CA ARG A 601 29.22 -16.77 -33.78
C ARG A 601 28.10 -16.55 -34.78
N GLU A 602 28.48 -15.90 -35.87
CA GLU A 602 27.72 -15.78 -37.11
C GLU A 602 27.75 -17.10 -37.89
N THR A 603 26.64 -17.43 -38.53
CA THR A 603 26.64 -18.05 -39.86
C THR A 603 25.43 -17.50 -40.64
N GLU A 604 25.71 -16.67 -41.65
CA GLU A 604 24.77 -16.32 -42.71
C GLU A 604 24.66 -17.46 -43.73
N ASN A 605 23.45 -17.70 -44.29
CA ASN A 605 23.25 -17.68 -45.75
C ASN A 605 21.79 -17.97 -46.21
N HIS A 606 21.38 -17.18 -47.24
CA HIS A 606 20.42 -17.43 -48.34
C HIS A 606 18.88 -17.26 -48.19
N ILE A 607 18.41 -16.05 -48.56
CA ILE A 607 17.57 -15.67 -49.75
C ILE A 607 16.31 -16.49 -50.15
N ASN A 608 15.15 -15.79 -50.12
CA ASN A 608 13.92 -15.82 -50.98
C ASN A 608 13.32 -17.15 -51.51
N LYS A 609 12.02 -17.42 -51.24
CA LYS A 609 10.84 -17.06 -52.08
C LYS A 609 9.56 -17.83 -51.67
N SER A 610 8.42 -17.24 -52.06
CA SER A 610 7.09 -17.80 -52.39
C SER A 610 6.13 -18.30 -51.30
N LYS A 611 5.01 -17.55 -51.24
CA LYS A 611 3.61 -17.99 -51.14
C LYS A 611 3.39 -19.49 -51.40
N GLU A 612 2.70 -20.15 -50.48
CA GLU A 612 1.65 -21.11 -50.84
C GLU A 612 0.57 -21.17 -49.75
N ILE A 613 -0.66 -20.97 -50.19
CA ILE A 613 -1.90 -21.18 -49.45
C ILE A 613 -2.21 -22.66 -49.61
N VAL A 614 -2.40 -23.38 -48.50
CA VAL A 614 -3.02 -24.70 -48.52
C VAL A 614 -4.19 -24.71 -47.55
N ASP A 615 -5.38 -24.68 -48.15
CA ASP A 615 -6.66 -25.04 -47.56
C ASP A 615 -6.61 -26.50 -47.07
N VAL A 616 -6.93 -26.73 -45.79
CA VAL A 616 -7.38 -28.06 -45.33
C VAL A 616 -8.74 -27.91 -44.66
N LYS A 617 -9.79 -28.14 -45.46
CA LYS A 617 -11.10 -28.56 -44.99
C LYS A 617 -10.99 -29.98 -44.44
N GLN A 618 -11.40 -30.24 -43.19
CA GLN A 618 -12.59 -31.06 -42.89
C GLN A 618 -12.79 -31.39 -41.40
N LYS A 619 -14.08 -31.37 -41.05
CA LYS A 619 -14.83 -32.21 -40.09
C LYS A 619 -14.89 -31.79 -38.61
N LEU A 620 -15.92 -30.98 -38.36
CA LEU A 620 -16.72 -30.99 -37.12
C LEU A 620 -17.34 -32.38 -36.86
N PRO A 621 -17.29 -32.89 -35.62
CA PRO A 621 -18.20 -33.95 -35.18
C PRO A 621 -19.57 -33.36 -34.84
N LYS A 622 -20.62 -33.90 -35.47
CA LYS A 622 -22.01 -33.83 -35.00
C LYS A 622 -22.30 -35.07 -34.16
N THR A 623 -22.73 -34.88 -32.92
CA THR A 623 -23.67 -35.71 -32.12
C THR A 623 -23.78 -35.02 -30.75
N GLY A 624 -24.92 -34.85 -30.08
CA GLY A 624 -26.28 -35.32 -30.28
C GLY A 624 -27.14 -34.75 -29.15
N SER A 625 -28.43 -34.63 -29.44
CA SER A 625 -29.53 -34.14 -28.61
C SER A 625 -29.50 -34.60 -27.16
N ASN A 626 -29.57 -33.68 -26.18
CA ASN A 626 -30.13 -33.89 -24.82
C ASN A 626 -30.14 -32.60 -23.96
N LYS A 627 -30.72 -31.49 -24.46
CA LYS A 627 -30.99 -30.29 -23.61
C LYS A 627 -32.37 -29.65 -23.80
N ILE A 628 -33.24 -30.22 -24.64
CA ILE A 628 -34.60 -29.70 -24.87
C ILE A 628 -35.65 -30.38 -23.96
N MET A 629 -35.32 -31.50 -23.31
CA MET A 629 -36.25 -32.22 -22.44
C MET A 629 -36.21 -31.76 -20.97
N GLU A 630 -35.09 -31.19 -20.48
CA GLU A 630 -35.03 -30.60 -19.13
C GLU A 630 -35.66 -29.20 -19.04
N LEU A 631 -35.77 -28.49 -20.17
CA LEU A 631 -36.44 -27.19 -20.20
C LEU A 631 -37.98 -27.31 -20.12
N PHE A 632 -38.55 -28.47 -20.48
CA PHE A 632 -40.00 -28.72 -20.40
C PHE A 632 -40.50 -29.15 -19.01
N LEU A 633 -39.64 -29.75 -18.18
CA LEU A 633 -39.98 -30.17 -16.81
C LEU A 633 -39.91 -29.03 -15.78
N THR A 634 -39.16 -27.97 -16.08
CA THR A 634 -39.03 -26.82 -15.15
C THR A 634 -40.17 -25.81 -15.31
N VAL A 635 -40.72 -25.68 -16.54
CA VAL A 635 -41.83 -24.75 -16.84
C VAL A 635 -43.19 -25.26 -16.35
N THR A 636 -43.38 -26.58 -16.26
CA THR A 636 -44.59 -27.19 -15.68
C THR A 636 -44.58 -27.17 -14.14
N GLY A 637 -43.41 -27.24 -13.50
CA GLY A 637 -43.28 -27.14 -12.03
C GLY A 637 -43.58 -25.75 -11.46
N ILE A 638 -43.23 -24.67 -12.19
CA ILE A 638 -43.49 -23.29 -11.75
C ILE A 638 -44.99 -22.92 -11.92
N GLY A 639 -45.68 -23.50 -12.91
CA GLY A 639 -47.12 -23.30 -13.10
C GLY A 639 -48.01 -23.91 -12.00
N LEU A 640 -47.58 -25.01 -11.37
CA LEU A 640 -48.33 -25.66 -10.29
C LEU A 640 -48.18 -24.94 -8.92
N LEU A 641 -47.04 -24.28 -8.70
CA LEU A 641 -46.77 -23.52 -7.48
C LEU A 641 -47.49 -22.16 -7.42
N LEU A 642 -47.77 -21.56 -8.59
CA LEU A 642 -48.52 -20.29 -8.68
C LEU A 642 -50.04 -20.47 -8.60
N THR A 643 -50.57 -21.64 -8.99
CA THR A 643 -51.99 -21.96 -8.85
C THR A 643 -52.38 -22.37 -7.42
N LEU A 644 -51.47 -22.97 -6.64
CA LEU A 644 -51.70 -23.30 -5.22
C LEU A 644 -51.57 -22.09 -4.27
N LYS A 645 -50.83 -21.04 -4.64
CA LYS A 645 -50.81 -19.76 -3.90
C LYS A 645 -52.00 -18.86 -4.21
N GLY A 646 -52.58 -18.97 -5.42
CA GLY A 646 -53.77 -18.21 -5.82
C GLY A 646 -55.08 -18.66 -5.14
N LEU A 647 -55.20 -19.94 -4.76
CA LEU A 647 -56.40 -20.47 -4.09
C LEU A 647 -56.48 -20.22 -2.57
N LYS A 648 -55.44 -19.67 -1.94
CA LYS A 648 -55.49 -19.27 -0.51
C LYS A 648 -55.98 -17.83 -0.27
N TYR A 649 -56.25 -17.06 -1.33
CA TYR A 649 -56.67 -15.65 -1.23
C TYR A 649 -58.13 -15.38 -1.64
N TYR A 650 -58.91 -16.40 -2.00
CA TYR A 650 -60.35 -16.29 -2.25
C TYR A 650 -61.13 -17.17 -1.27
N GLY A 651 -61.38 -16.64 -0.08
CA GLY A 651 -62.12 -17.38 0.96
C GLY A 651 -62.23 -16.67 2.29
N LYS A 652 -62.59 -15.39 2.29
CA LYS A 652 -63.18 -14.68 3.45
C LYS A 652 -63.75 -13.34 3.01
N ASP A 653 -64.95 -13.39 2.43
CA ASP A 653 -65.97 -12.35 2.53
C ASP A 653 -67.32 -13.04 2.29
N LYS A 654 -67.93 -13.51 3.39
CA LYS A 654 -69.36 -13.65 3.64
C LYS A 654 -69.60 -13.85 5.13
#